data_AF-A0A1J4SYI0-F1
#
_entry.id   AF-A0A1J4SYI0-F1
#
_cell.length_a   1.000
_cell.length_b   1.000
_cell.length_c   1.000
_cell.angle_alpha   90.00
_cell.angle_beta   90.00
_cell.angle_gamma   90.00
#
_symmetry.space_group_name_H-M   'P 1'
#
loop_
_entity.id
_entity.type
_entity.pdbx_description
1 polymer ?
#
loop_
_entity_poly.entity_id
_entity_poly.type
_entity_poly.pdbx_seq_one_letter_code
_entity_poly.pdbx_strand_id
1 'polypeptide(L)'
;MPMTTPPRAQRGLLFESDRPARAYFDRKDYDLLRIVRDVIEREDAPSHKKLLAPYMHPHGIKEMAATRGLRVAYAVVHLLGSLETGKAEDRLSALRSLHAEVLTTSASWLRRNTARVLVQLMKDMVRADDALTQLMYARDFREACSGKPRVIRRHLARYHLLEMPEDQSQVAFDDHVHDANTKGRKSSTHLVLDAWIKGIKSLTVVFYNYVPREAAAELLEAARVLELEVRIGIEYTPRFRGRFLKIIWVPGGFASPVEFLDVLDQPATAAFMAEGRVVSRHHQRYVIAVFSQFNTIHRKTLARDYGLDLPPLSAQEFQRFVGAGQASLQHLGKFIHERLLPQMKAQAAFLRHEFQTASPPERVEIRQQLGRLAKLDTDEIIGLFLKPRRNPSLQDPDIPSDDPDAPALLRLSPQELTRRLQDIHPAGRITLSLGNLRVEEVLEILYDCRGAVTHLEIVNMKDRALGREIDRARINALQEALNTSNVIKLKKLIRGIIAAVPSKSVRDKLEEILFDIATLHACYRKTPLASCIGTDSTGQSSRLYGMGMVVDDTLPWRARRALRGMPEAATKRLDVQATVTQRITVLPDDEHEPERGLLHALAAAFPRLRFLVRRRRVEWLAESYTLTPGHPGNVSLMGGVQRENGPESGLGMEPPSLACGRFDRPRLLHPRYLNTSLKIALKIIAGFIPAALTFGLTKDWWVLAYLGAFIWFAITGVRNIIQMVLAAGGLTRSSLLRWNDLVSWERLADSLLYTGISVPLLDYVIKTELLNRACSITLENAPVTLYTVVALANALYITFHNILRGLPRGTALGNWFRSIVSIPLALGYSWGIIALLRSAGHADAAALVEPWAAVISKLASDTAAGVIEGLVDRAQATRLRLWDYNTKLAQLFDTFQKLELRFPQEDVLALLESPEQFMLTLSYENKGLENIIIVNSLDLLYFWMYQPRARTVLARLLREMSVEERKVFLLSQYVLLREREISQLFLDGLVGKNFARALAFYLDTSREYLEDLQALAARLEVARETDPPPPASPPVSPSAPPSTSLSGQHAPLARVSASAHGA
;
A
#
# COMPACT_ATOMS: atom_id res chain seq x y z
N MET A 1 -27.85 28.99 -7.87
CA MET A 1 -29.03 28.17 -8.16
C MET A 1 -28.76 26.76 -7.67
N PRO A 2 -29.67 26.10 -6.92
CA PRO A 2 -29.52 24.69 -6.64
C PRO A 2 -29.79 23.94 -7.95
N MET A 3 -28.81 23.20 -8.47
CA MET A 3 -29.05 22.28 -9.57
C MET A 3 -29.95 21.16 -9.02
N THR A 4 -31.24 21.25 -9.34
CA THR A 4 -32.22 20.19 -9.08
C THR A 4 -31.80 18.94 -9.85
N THR A 5 -31.37 17.92 -9.13
CA THR A 5 -31.19 16.57 -9.63
C THR A 5 -32.55 16.01 -10.08
N PRO A 6 -32.63 15.31 -11.23
CA PRO A 6 -33.89 14.72 -11.67
C PRO A 6 -34.31 13.58 -10.71
N PRO A 7 -35.63 13.32 -10.55
CA PRO A 7 -36.15 12.41 -9.54
C PRO A 7 -35.78 10.94 -9.78
N ARG A 8 -35.74 10.19 -8.66
CA ARG A 8 -35.31 8.79 -8.45
C ARG A 8 -35.74 7.76 -9.53
N ALA A 9 -36.85 7.98 -10.22
CA ALA A 9 -37.39 7.04 -11.22
C ALA A 9 -36.69 7.15 -12.59
N GLN A 10 -36.20 8.33 -12.99
CA GLN A 10 -35.62 8.53 -14.32
C GLN A 10 -34.18 8.00 -14.45
N ARG A 11 -33.39 7.95 -13.36
CA ARG A 11 -32.03 7.36 -13.40
C ARG A 11 -32.02 5.84 -13.49
N GLY A 12 -33.02 5.16 -12.92
CA GLY A 12 -33.19 3.71 -13.04
C GLY A 12 -33.57 3.27 -14.46
N LEU A 13 -34.42 4.06 -15.13
CA LEU A 13 -34.87 3.80 -16.51
C LEU A 13 -33.77 4.01 -17.56
N LEU A 14 -32.84 4.96 -17.35
CA LEU A 14 -31.71 5.18 -18.24
C LEU A 14 -30.67 4.04 -18.24
N PHE A 15 -30.70 3.15 -17.24
CA PHE A 15 -29.77 2.02 -17.14
C PHE A 15 -30.19 0.79 -17.94
N GLU A 16 -31.48 0.67 -18.28
CA GLU A 16 -31.98 -0.41 -19.13
C GLU A 16 -31.84 -0.10 -20.62
N SER A 17 -31.87 1.19 -21.01
CA SER A 17 -31.81 1.62 -22.41
C SER A 17 -30.42 1.58 -23.04
N ASP A 18 -29.33 1.43 -22.27
CA ASP A 18 -27.95 1.55 -22.75
C ASP A 18 -27.06 0.35 -22.31
N ARG A 19 -27.65 -0.85 -22.17
CA ARG A 19 -26.88 -2.06 -21.85
C ARG A 19 -25.97 -2.45 -23.03
N PRO A 20 -24.64 -2.54 -22.85
CA PRO A 20 -23.77 -3.08 -23.89
C PRO A 20 -24.16 -4.53 -24.22
N ALA A 21 -23.87 -4.97 -25.44
CA ALA A 21 -24.22 -6.31 -25.91
C ALA A 21 -23.81 -7.42 -24.90
N ARG A 22 -24.64 -8.46 -24.75
CA ARG A 22 -24.47 -9.58 -23.78
C ARG A 22 -23.08 -10.28 -23.84
N ALA A 23 -22.31 -10.06 -24.90
CA ALA A 23 -20.95 -10.57 -25.06
C ALA A 23 -19.92 -9.89 -24.12
N TYR A 24 -20.22 -8.70 -23.59
CA TYR A 24 -19.31 -7.91 -22.75
C TYR A 24 -19.81 -7.82 -21.30
N PHE A 25 -18.87 -7.82 -20.35
CA PHE A 25 -19.08 -7.82 -18.90
C PHE A 25 -19.81 -9.06 -18.35
N ASP A 26 -19.59 -9.37 -17.08
CA ASP A 26 -20.30 -10.42 -16.36
C ASP A 26 -21.42 -9.81 -15.52
N ARG A 27 -22.45 -10.59 -15.18
CA ARG A 27 -23.52 -10.16 -14.25
C ARG A 27 -22.97 -9.58 -12.94
N LYS A 28 -21.86 -10.15 -12.45
CA LYS A 28 -21.16 -9.69 -11.24
C LYS A 28 -20.54 -8.27 -11.39
N ASP A 29 -20.24 -7.81 -12.60
CA ASP A 29 -19.77 -6.43 -12.85
C ASP A 29 -20.89 -5.43 -12.57
N TYR A 30 -22.10 -5.76 -13.05
CA TYR A 30 -23.31 -4.96 -12.80
C TYR A 30 -23.71 -4.98 -11.33
N ASP A 31 -23.62 -6.13 -10.66
CA ASP A 31 -23.92 -6.24 -9.23
C ASP A 31 -22.97 -5.37 -8.39
N LEU A 32 -21.67 -5.40 -8.69
CA LEU A 32 -20.68 -4.54 -8.04
C LEU A 32 -20.99 -3.06 -8.27
N LEU A 33 -21.28 -2.67 -9.51
CA LEU A 33 -21.59 -1.28 -9.82
C LEU A 33 -22.85 -0.79 -9.11
N ARG A 34 -23.90 -1.61 -9.07
CA ARG A 34 -25.13 -1.31 -8.32
C ARG A 34 -24.83 -1.07 -6.85
N ILE A 35 -24.03 -1.93 -6.22
CA ILE A 35 -23.66 -1.78 -4.81
C ILE A 35 -22.88 -0.49 -4.58
N VAL A 36 -21.92 -0.17 -5.45
CA VAL A 36 -21.12 1.06 -5.34
C VAL A 36 -22.02 2.29 -5.43
N ARG A 37 -22.94 2.32 -6.40
CA ARG A 37 -23.93 3.41 -6.52
C ARG A 37 -24.86 3.48 -5.33
N ASP A 38 -25.37 2.34 -4.85
CA ASP A 38 -26.25 2.28 -3.67
C ASP A 38 -25.57 2.84 -2.41
N VAL A 39 -24.25 2.71 -2.29
CA VAL A 39 -23.48 3.26 -1.15
C VAL A 39 -23.16 4.74 -1.34
N ILE A 40 -22.85 5.19 -2.57
CA ILE A 40 -22.61 6.61 -2.87
C ILE A 40 -23.91 7.42 -2.73
N GLU A 41 -25.03 6.90 -3.22
CA GLU A 41 -26.33 7.59 -3.25
C GLU A 41 -27.08 7.54 -1.92
N ARG A 42 -26.65 6.69 -0.97
CA ARG A 42 -27.26 6.60 0.36
C ARG A 42 -26.23 7.02 1.41
N GLU A 43 -26.28 8.29 1.80
CA GLU A 43 -25.81 8.70 3.13
C GLU A 43 -26.53 7.81 4.16
N ASP A 44 -25.78 6.97 4.87
CA ASP A 44 -26.22 6.22 6.04
C ASP A 44 -27.31 5.14 5.88
N ALA A 45 -27.00 4.04 5.18
CA ALA A 45 -27.69 2.76 5.45
C ALA A 45 -26.98 1.99 6.59
N PRO A 46 -27.53 1.95 7.83
CA PRO A 46 -26.92 1.24 8.97
C PRO A 46 -26.68 -0.25 8.71
N SER A 47 -27.45 -0.87 7.81
CA SER A 47 -27.33 -2.29 7.44
C SER A 47 -26.01 -2.64 6.74
N HIS A 48 -25.36 -1.68 6.08
CA HIS A 48 -24.10 -1.94 5.39
C HIS A 48 -22.89 -1.65 6.27
N LYS A 49 -22.94 -0.61 7.15
CA LYS A 49 -21.84 -0.32 8.10
C LYS A 49 -21.48 -1.55 8.95
N LYS A 50 -22.48 -2.40 9.22
CA LYS A 50 -22.34 -3.65 9.97
C LYS A 50 -21.68 -4.81 9.19
N LEU A 51 -21.64 -4.81 7.85
CA LEU A 51 -20.83 -5.78 7.07
C LEU A 51 -19.32 -5.66 7.33
N LEU A 52 -18.89 -4.48 7.80
CA LEU A 52 -17.52 -4.19 8.24
C LEU A 52 -17.48 -4.08 9.76
N ALA A 53 -18.36 -4.78 10.49
CA ALA A 53 -18.34 -4.72 11.94
C ALA A 53 -16.90 -4.98 12.42
N PRO A 54 -16.41 -4.13 13.34
CA PRO A 54 -15.10 -4.32 13.94
C PRO A 54 -14.94 -5.77 14.41
N TYR A 55 -13.72 -6.29 14.33
CA TYR A 55 -13.36 -7.63 14.77
C TYR A 55 -13.81 -8.81 13.89
N MET A 56 -14.69 -8.67 12.87
CA MET A 56 -14.97 -9.80 11.95
C MET A 56 -13.81 -10.11 10.98
N HIS A 57 -13.36 -11.36 10.91
CA HIS A 57 -12.28 -11.76 10.02
C HIS A 57 -12.69 -11.69 8.54
N PRO A 58 -11.84 -11.18 7.63
CA PRO A 58 -12.09 -11.19 6.19
C PRO A 58 -12.36 -12.56 5.58
N HIS A 59 -11.77 -13.63 6.12
CA HIS A 59 -12.05 -15.03 5.74
C HIS A 59 -13.08 -15.74 6.65
N GLY A 60 -13.81 -14.97 7.48
CA GLY A 60 -14.75 -15.46 8.48
C GLY A 60 -16.19 -15.57 7.98
N ILE A 61 -17.16 -15.61 8.91
CA ILE A 61 -18.57 -15.91 8.61
C ILE A 61 -19.21 -14.98 7.57
N LYS A 62 -18.70 -13.74 7.45
CA LYS A 62 -19.16 -12.77 6.45
C LYS A 62 -18.93 -13.18 5.00
N GLU A 63 -18.09 -14.19 4.74
CA GLU A 63 -17.97 -14.79 3.41
C GLU A 63 -19.28 -15.40 2.90
N MET A 64 -20.15 -15.85 3.81
CA MET A 64 -21.46 -16.41 3.47
C MET A 64 -22.44 -15.34 2.98
N ALA A 65 -22.25 -14.09 3.39
CA ALA A 65 -23.15 -12.97 3.07
C ALA A 65 -22.70 -12.18 1.83
N ALA A 66 -21.39 -12.03 1.62
CA ALA A 66 -20.84 -11.24 0.52
C ALA A 66 -19.55 -11.85 -0.04
N THR A 67 -19.40 -11.85 -1.37
CA THR A 67 -18.16 -12.29 -2.02
C THR A 67 -16.99 -11.36 -1.68
N ARG A 68 -15.76 -11.88 -1.71
CA ARG A 68 -14.55 -11.13 -1.37
C ARG A 68 -14.39 -9.81 -2.13
N GLY A 69 -14.61 -9.80 -3.45
CA GLY A 69 -14.53 -8.58 -4.24
C GLY A 69 -15.54 -7.52 -3.80
N LEU A 70 -16.75 -7.93 -3.40
CA LEU A 70 -17.77 -7.01 -2.90
C LEU A 70 -17.42 -6.45 -1.52
N ARG A 71 -16.82 -7.25 -0.62
CA ARG A 71 -16.38 -6.79 0.70
C ARG A 71 -15.29 -5.73 0.59
N VAL A 72 -14.27 -5.97 -0.25
CA VAL A 72 -13.22 -4.99 -0.51
C VAL A 72 -13.81 -3.72 -1.13
N ALA A 73 -14.70 -3.86 -2.10
CA ALA A 73 -15.37 -2.70 -2.69
C ALA A 73 -16.14 -1.89 -1.65
N TYR A 74 -16.89 -2.57 -0.79
CA TYR A 74 -17.62 -1.93 0.29
C TYR A 74 -16.69 -1.20 1.27
N ALA A 75 -15.58 -1.82 1.69
CA ALA A 75 -14.59 -1.19 2.55
C ALA A 75 -13.97 0.06 1.94
N VAL A 76 -13.65 0.02 0.63
CA VAL A 76 -13.08 1.20 -0.04
C VAL A 76 -14.12 2.30 -0.18
N VAL A 77 -15.35 2.00 -0.61
CA VAL A 77 -16.39 3.03 -0.76
C VAL A 77 -16.76 3.64 0.60
N HIS A 78 -16.87 2.81 1.65
CA HIS A 78 -17.10 3.30 3.01
C HIS A 78 -15.99 4.24 3.48
N LEU A 79 -14.72 3.88 3.21
CA LEU A 79 -13.60 4.77 3.51
C LEU A 79 -13.72 6.08 2.72
N LEU A 80 -13.91 6.02 1.39
CA LEU A 80 -14.01 7.22 0.56
C LEU A 80 -15.13 8.16 1.01
N GLY A 81 -16.31 7.62 1.35
CA GLY A 81 -17.41 8.42 1.92
C GLY A 81 -17.03 9.03 3.27
N SER A 82 -16.42 8.24 4.18
CA SER A 82 -15.98 8.76 5.48
C SER A 82 -14.90 9.85 5.36
N LEU A 83 -14.08 9.83 4.31
CA LEU A 83 -13.06 10.86 4.06
C LEU A 83 -13.67 12.19 3.59
N GLU A 84 -14.88 12.17 3.02
CA GLU A 84 -15.58 13.38 2.56
C GLU A 84 -16.45 14.01 3.65
N THR A 85 -17.15 13.21 4.46
CA THR A 85 -18.15 13.71 5.43
C THR A 85 -18.03 13.16 6.85
N GLY A 86 -17.20 12.13 7.09
CA GLY A 86 -17.11 11.42 8.37
C GLY A 86 -16.24 12.13 9.41
N LYS A 87 -16.45 11.81 10.70
CA LYS A 87 -15.57 12.26 11.81
C LYS A 87 -14.27 11.47 11.83
N ALA A 88 -13.27 11.93 12.60
CA ALA A 88 -11.97 11.26 12.70
C ALA A 88 -12.08 9.78 13.09
N GLU A 89 -12.91 9.44 14.07
CA GLU A 89 -13.15 8.05 14.49
C GLU A 89 -13.76 7.19 13.38
N ASP A 90 -14.74 7.72 12.64
CA ASP A 90 -15.35 7.02 11.51
C ASP A 90 -14.31 6.74 10.41
N ARG A 91 -13.45 7.73 10.11
CA ARG A 91 -12.36 7.60 9.13
C ARG A 91 -11.36 6.51 9.55
N LEU A 92 -10.93 6.52 10.80
CA LEU A 92 -9.97 5.53 11.33
C LEU A 92 -10.58 4.13 11.37
N SER A 93 -11.84 4.01 11.77
CA SER A 93 -12.57 2.74 11.72
C SER A 93 -12.66 2.19 10.29
N ALA A 94 -13.06 3.04 9.33
CA ALA A 94 -13.11 2.68 7.92
C ALA A 94 -11.73 2.28 7.37
N LEU A 95 -10.67 2.96 7.80
CA LEU A 95 -9.29 2.66 7.40
C LEU A 95 -8.84 1.30 7.91
N ARG A 96 -9.12 0.97 9.18
CA ARG A 96 -8.82 -0.34 9.77
C ARG A 96 -9.54 -1.46 9.02
N SER A 97 -10.83 -1.27 8.74
CA SER A 97 -11.63 -2.23 7.98
C SER A 97 -11.10 -2.41 6.56
N LEU A 98 -10.71 -1.33 5.88
CA LEU A 98 -10.07 -1.42 4.58
C LEU A 98 -8.73 -2.17 4.64
N HIS A 99 -7.85 -1.79 5.56
CA HIS A 99 -6.54 -2.40 5.70
C HIS A 99 -6.65 -3.92 5.90
N ALA A 100 -7.54 -4.34 6.80
CA ALA A 100 -7.84 -5.74 7.04
C ALA A 100 -8.34 -6.44 5.77
N GLU A 101 -9.38 -5.91 5.10
CA GLU A 101 -9.95 -6.53 3.90
C GLU A 101 -8.94 -6.64 2.76
N VAL A 102 -8.12 -5.61 2.53
CA VAL A 102 -7.26 -5.57 1.35
C VAL A 102 -5.96 -6.35 1.54
N LEU A 103 -5.38 -6.38 2.74
CA LEU A 103 -4.17 -7.17 3.02
C LEU A 103 -4.45 -8.68 3.15
N THR A 104 -5.62 -9.04 3.69
CA THR A 104 -6.10 -10.44 3.71
C THR A 104 -6.47 -10.96 2.34
N THR A 105 -6.82 -10.05 1.42
CA THR A 105 -7.40 -10.39 0.12
C THR A 105 -6.47 -11.27 -0.71
N SER A 106 -5.34 -10.79 -1.22
CA SER A 106 -4.65 -11.55 -2.28
C SER A 106 -3.82 -12.72 -1.74
N ALA A 107 -4.10 -13.94 -2.25
CA ALA A 107 -3.25 -15.12 -2.08
C ALA A 107 -1.92 -15.03 -2.88
N SER A 108 -1.79 -14.02 -3.75
CA SER A 108 -0.61 -13.72 -4.56
C SER A 108 0.57 -13.28 -3.70
N TRP A 109 1.78 -13.32 -4.27
CA TRP A 109 2.96 -12.73 -3.64
C TRP A 109 3.03 -11.22 -3.78
N LEU A 110 2.22 -10.58 -4.63
CA LEU A 110 2.14 -9.11 -4.77
C LEU A 110 1.00 -8.51 -3.94
N ARG A 111 0.93 -8.82 -2.65
CA ARG A 111 -0.25 -8.47 -1.83
C ARG A 111 -0.43 -6.99 -1.64
N ARG A 112 0.61 -6.31 -1.16
CA ARG A 112 0.59 -4.88 -0.88
C ARG A 112 0.45 -4.08 -2.17
N ASN A 113 1.10 -4.50 -3.26
CA ASN A 113 0.89 -3.85 -4.56
C ASN A 113 -0.52 -4.06 -5.13
N THR A 114 -1.11 -5.25 -4.94
CA THR A 114 -2.53 -5.50 -5.32
C THR A 114 -3.44 -4.56 -4.55
N ALA A 115 -3.15 -4.39 -3.26
CA ALA A 115 -3.94 -3.55 -2.37
C ALA A 115 -4.00 -2.09 -2.83
N ARG A 116 -2.83 -1.53 -3.15
CA ARG A 116 -2.69 -0.16 -3.69
C ARG A 116 -3.48 0.04 -4.99
N VAL A 117 -3.44 -0.96 -5.89
CA VAL A 117 -4.18 -0.93 -7.16
C VAL A 117 -5.70 -0.96 -6.95
N LEU A 118 -6.19 -1.79 -6.03
CA LEU A 118 -7.63 -1.92 -5.75
C LEU A 118 -8.22 -0.61 -5.24
N VAL A 119 -7.53 0.07 -4.33
CA VAL A 119 -7.97 1.38 -3.82
C VAL A 119 -7.98 2.42 -4.93
N GLN A 120 -6.95 2.45 -5.79
CA GLN A 120 -6.89 3.41 -6.89
C GLN A 120 -7.98 3.19 -7.95
N LEU A 121 -8.25 1.93 -8.32
CA LEU A 121 -9.34 1.59 -9.26
C LEU A 121 -10.71 2.01 -8.73
N MET A 122 -10.95 1.81 -7.42
CA MET A 122 -12.20 2.23 -6.80
C MET A 122 -12.35 3.76 -6.79
N LYS A 123 -11.28 4.49 -6.47
CA LYS A 123 -11.28 5.97 -6.51
C LYS A 123 -11.73 6.48 -7.88
N ASP A 124 -11.25 5.89 -8.96
CA ASP A 124 -11.66 6.29 -10.31
C ASP A 124 -13.06 5.81 -10.68
N MET A 125 -13.48 4.64 -10.21
CA MET A 125 -14.86 4.17 -10.42
C MET A 125 -15.88 5.09 -9.76
N VAL A 126 -15.60 5.58 -8.54
CA VAL A 126 -16.46 6.53 -7.82
C VAL A 126 -16.47 7.90 -8.51
N ARG A 127 -15.34 8.33 -9.08
CA ARG A 127 -15.20 9.62 -9.78
C ARG A 127 -15.75 9.64 -11.20
N ALA A 128 -15.94 8.48 -11.83
CA ALA A 128 -16.42 8.41 -13.20
C ALA A 128 -17.92 8.73 -13.27
N ASP A 129 -18.30 9.63 -14.19
CA ASP A 129 -19.71 10.04 -14.35
C ASP A 129 -20.51 9.12 -15.28
N ASP A 130 -19.85 8.38 -16.17
CA ASP A 130 -20.50 7.55 -17.18
C ASP A 130 -20.58 6.07 -16.81
N ALA A 131 -21.74 5.45 -17.08
CA ALA A 131 -22.03 4.08 -16.67
C ALA A 131 -21.11 3.03 -17.32
N LEU A 132 -20.68 3.26 -18.57
CA LEU A 132 -19.85 2.31 -19.31
C LEU A 132 -18.42 2.27 -18.72
N THR A 133 -17.81 3.42 -18.48
CA THR A 133 -16.51 3.57 -17.84
C THR A 133 -16.54 3.02 -16.41
N GLN A 134 -17.62 3.26 -15.67
CA GLN A 134 -17.82 2.63 -14.36
C GLN A 134 -17.85 1.09 -14.45
N LEU A 135 -18.53 0.51 -15.45
CA LEU A 135 -18.51 -0.95 -15.69
C LEU A 135 -17.10 -1.46 -16.07
N MET A 136 -16.33 -0.68 -16.83
CA MET A 136 -14.94 -1.01 -17.16
C MET A 136 -14.06 -1.02 -15.91
N TYR A 137 -14.20 -0.04 -15.02
CA TYR A 137 -13.53 -0.03 -13.73
C TYR A 137 -13.99 -1.17 -12.82
N ALA A 138 -15.28 -1.51 -12.80
CA ALA A 138 -15.79 -2.66 -12.05
C ALA A 138 -15.16 -3.98 -12.54
N ARG A 139 -15.01 -4.15 -13.86
CA ARG A 139 -14.33 -5.29 -14.46
C ARG A 139 -12.85 -5.32 -14.10
N ASP A 140 -12.16 -4.19 -14.22
CA ASP A 140 -10.74 -4.06 -13.88
C ASP A 140 -10.49 -4.33 -12.39
N PHE A 141 -11.39 -3.87 -11.51
CA PHE A 141 -11.35 -4.13 -10.08
C PHE A 141 -11.49 -5.63 -9.77
N ARG A 142 -12.45 -6.33 -10.40
CA ARG A 142 -12.58 -7.80 -10.22
C ARG A 142 -11.37 -8.55 -10.76
N GLU A 143 -10.82 -8.12 -11.90
CA GLU A 143 -9.59 -8.72 -12.45
C GLU A 143 -8.40 -8.52 -11.49
N ALA A 144 -8.27 -7.33 -10.90
CA ALA A 144 -7.23 -7.02 -9.92
C ALA A 144 -7.39 -7.80 -8.60
N CYS A 145 -8.62 -8.11 -8.16
CA CYS A 145 -8.87 -8.94 -6.98
C CYS A 145 -8.23 -10.34 -7.06
N SER A 146 -7.94 -10.84 -8.27
CA SER A 146 -7.21 -12.10 -8.47
C SER A 146 -5.75 -12.04 -8.00
N GLY A 147 -5.16 -10.84 -7.90
CA GLY A 147 -3.75 -10.65 -7.54
C GLY A 147 -2.75 -11.10 -8.62
N LYS A 148 -3.20 -11.39 -9.85
CA LYS A 148 -2.33 -11.83 -10.96
C LYS A 148 -1.24 -10.78 -11.24
N PRO A 149 0.06 -11.10 -11.14
CA PRO A 149 1.13 -10.11 -11.22
C PRO A 149 1.14 -9.23 -12.47
N ARG A 150 0.75 -9.79 -13.62
CA ARG A 150 0.64 -9.05 -14.88
C ARG A 150 -0.44 -7.97 -14.84
N VAL A 151 -1.59 -8.29 -14.26
CA VAL A 151 -2.73 -7.38 -14.12
C VAL A 151 -2.33 -6.24 -13.19
N ILE A 152 -1.77 -6.57 -12.02
CA ILE A 152 -1.34 -5.59 -11.03
C ILE A 152 -0.27 -4.66 -11.60
N ARG A 153 0.77 -5.20 -12.24
CA ARG A 153 1.82 -4.38 -12.87
C ARG A 153 1.31 -3.46 -13.96
N ARG A 154 0.36 -3.93 -14.79
CA ARG A 154 -0.28 -3.07 -15.80
C ARG A 154 -1.00 -1.90 -15.14
N HIS A 155 -1.73 -2.14 -14.06
CA HIS A 155 -2.42 -1.07 -13.33
C HIS A 155 -1.46 -0.14 -12.60
N LEU A 156 -0.40 -0.66 -11.99
CA LEU A 156 0.68 0.16 -11.43
C LEU A 156 1.26 1.10 -12.49
N ALA A 157 1.57 0.58 -13.69
CA ALA A 157 2.04 1.39 -14.81
C ALA A 157 1.00 2.43 -15.28
N ARG A 158 -0.28 2.04 -15.40
CA ARG A 158 -1.39 2.94 -15.76
C ARG A 158 -1.52 4.12 -14.80
N TYR A 159 -1.28 3.88 -13.51
CA TYR A 159 -1.38 4.89 -12.46
C TYR A 159 -0.06 5.57 -12.12
N HIS A 160 1.01 5.31 -12.88
CA HIS A 160 2.36 5.79 -12.59
C HIS A 160 2.83 5.45 -11.15
N LEU A 161 2.33 4.35 -10.58
CA LEU A 161 2.75 3.82 -9.30
C LEU A 161 3.92 2.86 -9.49
N LEU A 162 4.96 3.01 -8.67
CA LEU A 162 6.11 2.11 -8.69
C LEU A 162 5.75 0.78 -8.01
N GLU A 163 6.25 -0.35 -8.56
CA GLU A 163 6.20 -1.66 -7.90
C GLU A 163 7.13 -1.61 -6.68
N MET A 164 6.54 -1.63 -5.47
CA MET A 164 7.28 -1.66 -4.21
C MET A 164 7.64 -3.09 -3.83
N PRO A 165 8.74 -3.34 -3.10
CA PRO A 165 9.03 -4.66 -2.57
C PRO A 165 7.99 -5.03 -1.51
N GLU A 166 7.59 -6.30 -1.49
CA GLU A 166 6.45 -6.78 -0.68
C GLU A 166 6.82 -6.93 0.80
N ASP A 167 8.11 -7.03 1.12
CA ASP A 167 8.64 -6.96 2.48
C ASP A 167 8.70 -5.52 3.04
N GLN A 168 8.31 -4.51 2.25
CA GLN A 168 8.43 -3.09 2.59
C GLN A 168 9.85 -2.65 2.97
N SER A 169 10.85 -3.29 2.37
CA SER A 169 12.26 -2.96 2.63
C SER A 169 12.71 -1.64 2.01
N GLN A 170 11.94 -1.03 1.10
CA GLN A 170 12.35 0.17 0.36
C GLN A 170 12.52 1.41 1.25
N VAL A 171 13.39 2.32 0.81
CA VAL A 171 13.49 3.68 1.35
C VAL A 171 12.66 4.61 0.48
N ALA A 172 11.46 4.91 0.97
CA ALA A 172 10.52 5.84 0.37
C ALA A 172 9.99 6.79 1.45
N PHE A 173 10.17 8.10 1.25
CA PHE A 173 9.95 9.07 2.32
C PHE A 173 9.52 10.45 1.80
N ASP A 174 9.05 11.30 2.72
CA ASP A 174 8.90 12.74 2.51
C ASP A 174 9.02 13.46 3.86
N ASP A 175 10.04 14.30 4.03
CA ASP A 175 10.33 14.96 5.31
C ASP A 175 9.57 16.27 5.53
N HIS A 176 8.72 16.70 4.59
CA HIS A 176 7.92 17.91 4.74
C HIS A 176 6.64 17.86 3.92
N VAL A 177 5.51 17.56 4.56
CA VAL A 177 4.18 17.64 3.95
C VAL A 177 3.17 18.32 4.87
N HIS A 178 2.04 18.77 4.30
CA HIS A 178 0.97 19.41 5.06
C HIS A 178 -0.37 18.68 4.91
N ASP A 179 -1.14 18.62 5.99
CA ASP A 179 -2.52 18.13 6.01
C ASP A 179 -3.53 19.29 6.11
N ALA A 180 -4.82 18.97 6.16
CA ALA A 180 -5.92 19.93 6.22
C ALA A 180 -5.92 20.80 7.49
N ASN A 181 -5.23 20.41 8.56
CA ASN A 181 -5.13 21.21 9.77
C ASN A 181 -4.20 22.43 9.59
N THR A 182 -3.46 22.49 8.47
CA THR A 182 -2.60 23.63 8.10
C THR A 182 -2.95 24.26 6.76
N LYS A 183 -2.26 23.89 5.68
CA LYS A 183 -2.46 24.37 4.29
C LYS A 183 -2.78 23.23 3.33
N GLY A 184 -2.79 21.99 3.80
CA GLY A 184 -3.10 20.83 2.99
C GLY A 184 -4.59 20.79 2.61
N ARG A 185 -4.92 20.04 1.56
CA ARG A 185 -6.33 19.80 1.18
C ARG A 185 -6.98 18.64 1.94
N LYS A 186 -6.18 17.70 2.44
CA LYS A 186 -6.62 16.35 2.85
C LYS A 186 -6.52 16.18 4.35
N SER A 187 -7.51 15.53 4.98
CA SER A 187 -7.42 15.13 6.39
C SER A 187 -6.20 14.26 6.65
N SER A 188 -5.77 14.17 7.91
CA SER A 188 -4.60 13.38 8.31
C SER A 188 -4.75 11.91 7.87
N THR A 189 -5.94 11.31 8.05
CA THR A 189 -6.23 9.95 7.56
C THR A 189 -6.08 9.82 6.04
N HIS A 190 -6.62 10.78 5.27
CA HIS A 190 -6.53 10.76 3.80
C HIS A 190 -5.09 10.92 3.32
N LEU A 191 -4.31 11.80 3.97
CA LEU A 191 -2.90 12.00 3.67
C LEU A 191 -2.10 10.70 3.84
N VAL A 192 -2.26 10.01 4.96
CA VAL A 192 -1.58 8.72 5.23
C VAL A 192 -2.00 7.66 4.22
N LEU A 193 -3.30 7.56 3.89
CA LEU A 193 -3.78 6.63 2.87
C LEU A 193 -3.11 6.87 1.51
N ASP A 194 -3.03 8.13 1.06
CA ASP A 194 -2.39 8.45 -0.21
C ASP A 194 -0.88 8.21 -0.18
N ALA A 195 -0.22 8.40 0.97
CA ALA A 195 1.19 8.09 1.15
C ALA A 195 1.44 6.58 1.02
N TRP A 196 0.59 5.78 1.65
CA TRP A 196 0.61 4.33 1.54
C TRP A 196 0.33 3.84 0.10
N ILE A 197 -0.64 4.44 -0.60
CA ILE A 197 -0.91 4.14 -2.03
C ILE A 197 0.32 4.44 -2.89
N LYS A 198 1.07 5.50 -2.60
CA LYS A 198 2.33 5.81 -3.31
C LYS A 198 3.48 4.87 -2.93
N GLY A 199 3.39 4.19 -1.79
CA GLY A 199 4.42 3.28 -1.28
C GLY A 199 5.46 3.97 -0.39
N ILE A 200 5.12 5.15 0.15
CA ILE A 200 5.90 5.90 1.13
C ILE A 200 5.88 5.13 2.47
N LYS A 201 7.06 5.00 3.10
CA LYS A 201 7.24 4.32 4.39
C LYS A 201 7.40 5.31 5.54
N SER A 202 8.06 6.45 5.30
CA SER A 202 8.30 7.50 6.31
C SER A 202 7.74 8.85 5.87
N LEU A 203 6.99 9.52 6.74
CA LEU A 203 6.37 10.82 6.45
C LEU A 203 6.56 11.78 7.62
N THR A 204 6.96 13.02 7.35
CA THR A 204 6.95 14.08 8.37
C THR A 204 5.87 15.10 8.01
N VAL A 205 4.82 15.17 8.82
CA VAL A 205 3.71 16.12 8.65
C VAL A 205 3.98 17.34 9.49
N VAL A 206 4.09 18.50 8.84
CA VAL A 206 4.48 19.76 9.48
C VAL A 206 3.26 20.63 9.74
N PHE A 207 3.08 21.00 11.01
CA PHE A 207 2.04 21.89 11.49
C PHE A 207 2.59 23.33 11.66
N TYR A 208 1.76 24.35 11.54
CA TYR A 208 2.19 25.74 11.75
C TYR A 208 1.90 26.18 13.18
N ASN A 209 2.96 26.60 13.87
CA ASN A 209 2.99 27.18 15.22
C ASN A 209 2.47 26.29 16.36
N TYR A 210 1.52 25.39 16.12
CA TYR A 210 1.00 24.45 17.11
C TYR A 210 0.37 23.24 16.42
N VAL A 211 0.22 22.14 17.17
CA VAL A 211 -0.50 20.93 16.73
C VAL A 211 -1.73 20.71 17.63
N PRO A 212 -2.94 20.57 17.06
CA PRO A 212 -4.11 20.11 17.82
C PRO A 212 -3.94 18.67 18.28
N ARG A 213 -4.35 18.36 19.51
CA ARG A 213 -4.24 17.01 20.07
C ARG A 213 -5.01 15.98 19.24
N GLU A 214 -6.20 16.35 18.76
CA GLU A 214 -7.08 15.49 17.97
C GLU A 214 -6.47 15.19 16.59
N ALA A 215 -5.83 16.18 15.98
CA ALA A 215 -5.14 16.03 14.70
C ALA A 215 -3.90 15.11 14.84
N ALA A 216 -3.12 15.28 15.92
CA ALA A 216 -2.01 14.40 16.23
C ALA A 216 -2.48 12.95 16.46
N ALA A 217 -3.54 12.76 17.25
CA ALA A 217 -4.11 11.45 17.54
C ALA A 217 -4.61 10.76 16.25
N GLU A 218 -5.34 11.47 15.40
CA GLU A 218 -5.80 10.94 14.11
C GLU A 218 -4.62 10.55 13.21
N LEU A 219 -3.62 11.42 13.09
CA LEU A 219 -2.46 11.20 12.23
C LEU A 219 -1.65 9.96 12.67
N LEU A 220 -1.31 9.89 13.96
CA LEU A 220 -0.50 8.79 14.50
C LEU A 220 -1.26 7.46 14.47
N GLU A 221 -2.57 7.48 14.73
CA GLU A 221 -3.39 6.27 14.66
C GLU A 221 -3.56 5.80 13.21
N ALA A 222 -3.80 6.69 12.26
CA ALA A 222 -3.84 6.34 10.83
C ALA A 222 -2.51 5.73 10.35
N ALA A 223 -1.39 6.30 10.80
CA ALA A 223 -0.04 5.80 10.51
C ALA A 223 0.17 4.39 11.06
N ARG A 224 -0.23 4.15 12.32
CA ARG A 224 -0.15 2.85 12.98
C ARG A 224 -0.97 1.79 12.25
N VAL A 225 -2.18 2.14 11.80
CA VAL A 225 -3.07 1.22 11.07
C VAL A 225 -2.47 0.75 9.75
N LEU A 226 -1.78 1.63 9.02
CA LEU A 226 -1.21 1.33 7.71
C LEU A 226 0.28 0.93 7.75
N GLU A 227 0.87 0.83 8.94
CA GLU A 227 2.29 0.52 9.16
C GLU A 227 3.24 1.56 8.53
N LEU A 228 2.89 2.85 8.59
CA LEU A 228 3.76 3.96 8.20
C LEU A 228 4.46 4.56 9.41
N GLU A 229 5.72 4.93 9.23
CA GLU A 229 6.44 5.76 10.18
C GLU A 229 6.06 7.22 9.95
N VAL A 230 5.41 7.85 10.93
CA VAL A 230 5.00 9.25 10.84
C VAL A 230 5.60 10.06 11.97
N ARG A 231 6.18 11.21 11.62
CA ARG A 231 6.70 12.22 12.55
C ARG A 231 5.86 13.49 12.45
N ILE A 232 5.65 14.15 13.58
CA ILE A 232 4.95 15.45 13.65
C ILE A 232 6.00 16.54 13.78
N GLY A 233 6.07 17.43 12.79
CA GLY A 233 6.87 18.64 12.85
C GLY A 233 6.04 19.86 13.16
N ILE A 234 6.62 20.87 13.79
CA ILE A 234 6.00 22.17 14.02
C ILE A 234 6.93 23.26 13.47
N GLU A 235 6.47 23.98 12.46
CA GLU A 235 7.19 25.11 11.85
C GLU A 235 6.89 26.38 12.65
N TYR A 236 7.98 27.03 13.09
CA TYR A 236 8.01 28.31 13.78
C TYR A 236 8.79 29.33 12.95
N THR A 237 8.43 30.60 13.12
CA THR A 237 9.02 31.71 12.36
C THR A 237 9.70 32.75 13.27
N PRO A 238 10.89 32.46 13.83
CA PRO A 238 11.61 33.43 14.66
C PRO A 238 12.20 34.57 13.82
N ARG A 239 12.50 35.69 14.49
CA ARG A 239 13.05 36.90 13.88
C ARG A 239 14.57 36.83 13.80
N PHE A 240 15.13 37.15 12.64
CA PHE A 240 16.57 37.25 12.41
C PHE A 240 16.88 38.36 11.42
N ARG A 241 17.72 39.33 11.82
CA ARG A 241 18.15 40.47 10.99
C ARG A 241 17.00 41.18 10.24
N GLY A 242 15.88 41.41 10.93
CA GLY A 242 14.72 42.14 10.38
C GLY A 242 13.84 41.35 9.42
N ARG A 243 13.98 40.01 9.39
CA ARG A 243 13.11 39.10 8.63
C ARG A 243 12.75 37.88 9.48
N PHE A 244 11.72 37.14 9.07
CA PHE A 244 11.43 35.83 9.63
C PHE A 244 12.21 34.74 8.90
N LEU A 245 12.74 33.78 9.67
CA LEU A 245 13.26 32.52 9.13
C LEU A 245 12.33 31.38 9.52
N LYS A 246 12.62 30.16 9.06
CA LYS A 246 11.79 28.99 9.35
C LYS A 246 12.60 27.91 10.04
N ILE A 247 12.11 27.49 11.21
CA ILE A 247 12.63 26.36 11.96
C ILE A 247 11.51 25.34 12.15
N ILE A 248 11.79 24.08 11.83
CA ILE A 248 10.88 22.96 12.04
C ILE A 248 11.38 22.14 13.22
N TRP A 249 10.60 22.09 14.28
CA TRP A 249 10.85 21.24 15.44
C TRP A 249 10.07 19.95 15.33
N VAL A 250 10.76 18.82 15.40
CA VAL A 250 10.20 17.47 15.38
C VAL A 250 10.55 16.81 16.71
N PRO A 251 9.62 16.79 17.69
CA PRO A 251 9.82 16.05 18.93
C PRO A 251 10.10 14.57 18.63
N GLY A 252 11.10 13.98 19.28
CA GLY A 252 11.51 12.58 19.06
C GLY A 252 11.61 11.78 20.36
N GLY A 253 11.99 10.50 20.26
CA GLY A 253 12.24 9.66 21.43
C GLY A 253 11.01 8.99 22.05
N PHE A 254 9.90 8.91 21.32
CA PHE A 254 8.69 8.21 21.75
C PHE A 254 8.73 6.75 21.31
N ALA A 255 8.41 5.83 22.21
CA ALA A 255 8.23 4.41 21.89
C ALA A 255 6.80 4.12 21.39
N SER A 256 5.83 4.96 21.74
CA SER A 256 4.43 4.82 21.33
C SER A 256 3.79 6.16 20.93
N PRO A 257 2.74 6.14 20.07
CA PRO A 257 1.92 7.30 19.80
C PRO A 257 1.32 7.97 21.05
N VAL A 258 1.03 7.18 22.09
CA VAL A 258 0.41 7.66 23.33
C VAL A 258 1.36 8.59 24.07
N GLU A 259 2.63 8.24 24.17
CA GLU A 259 3.65 9.08 24.83
C GLU A 259 3.77 10.47 24.20
N PHE A 260 3.67 10.58 22.86
CA PHE A 260 3.66 11.88 22.20
C PHE A 260 2.46 12.73 22.62
N LEU A 261 1.28 12.12 22.71
CA LEU A 261 0.06 12.81 23.11
C LEU A 261 0.12 13.24 24.58
N ASP A 262 0.69 12.40 25.45
CA ASP A 262 0.90 12.74 26.86
C ASP A 262 1.87 13.92 27.02
N VAL A 263 2.92 13.99 26.18
CA VAL A 263 3.83 15.15 26.16
C VAL A 263 3.13 16.43 25.70
N LEU A 264 2.16 16.35 24.78
CA LEU A 264 1.35 17.52 24.41
C LEU A 264 0.47 18.01 25.55
N ASP A 265 0.01 17.10 26.42
CA ASP A 265 -0.85 17.40 27.57
C ASP A 265 -0.06 17.94 28.78
N GLN A 266 1.28 17.84 28.78
CA GLN A 266 2.11 18.42 29.83
C GLN A 266 1.93 19.94 29.92
N PRO A 267 1.84 20.54 31.13
CA PRO A 267 1.52 21.96 31.29
C PRO A 267 2.45 22.92 30.52
N ALA A 268 3.76 22.64 30.53
CA ALA A 268 4.75 23.48 29.82
C ALA A 268 4.56 23.42 28.30
N THR A 269 4.36 22.22 27.75
CA THR A 269 4.10 22.02 26.31
C THR A 269 2.77 22.64 25.91
N ALA A 270 1.70 22.39 26.68
CA ALA A 270 0.37 22.93 26.41
C ALA A 270 0.35 24.47 26.42
N ALA A 271 1.07 25.09 27.36
CA ALA A 271 1.25 26.54 27.40
C ALA A 271 1.99 27.06 26.15
N PHE A 272 3.06 26.38 25.74
CA PHE A 272 3.80 26.73 24.54
C PHE A 272 2.95 26.59 23.26
N MET A 273 2.16 25.52 23.14
CA MET A 273 1.18 25.36 22.06
C MET A 273 0.11 26.46 22.07
N ALA A 274 -0.29 26.94 23.25
CA ALA A 274 -1.24 28.04 23.39
C ALA A 274 -0.68 29.36 22.84
N GLU A 275 0.60 29.65 23.07
CA GLU A 275 1.28 30.79 22.46
C GLU A 275 1.36 30.64 20.93
N GLY A 276 1.65 29.43 20.44
CA GLY A 276 1.61 29.11 19.01
C GLY A 276 0.24 29.39 18.37
N ARG A 277 -0.86 29.06 19.08
CA ARG A 277 -2.22 29.40 18.65
C ARG A 277 -2.44 30.91 18.49
N VAL A 278 -1.83 31.74 19.34
CA VAL A 278 -1.92 33.20 19.23
C VAL A 278 -1.24 33.69 17.94
N VAL A 279 -0.07 33.14 17.59
CA VAL A 279 0.62 33.42 16.32
C VAL A 279 -0.25 33.05 15.13
N SER A 280 -0.84 31.85 15.13
CA SER A 280 -1.73 31.43 14.04
C SER A 280 -2.96 32.33 13.90
N ARG A 281 -3.58 32.76 15.01
CA ARG A 281 -4.71 33.72 14.98
C ARG A 281 -4.30 35.07 14.42
N HIS A 282 -3.10 35.55 14.77
CA HIS A 282 -2.55 36.79 14.22
C HIS A 282 -2.43 36.72 12.69
N HIS A 283 -1.85 35.64 12.14
CA HIS A 283 -1.80 35.44 10.69
C HIS A 283 -3.17 35.29 10.02
N GLN A 284 -4.13 34.62 10.68
CA GLN A 284 -5.48 34.47 10.14
C GLN A 284 -6.22 35.81 10.00
N ARG A 285 -6.00 36.76 10.93
CA ARG A 285 -6.58 38.12 10.84
C ARG A 285 -6.16 38.82 9.54
N TYR A 286 -4.89 38.67 9.15
CA TYR A 286 -4.40 39.21 7.88
C TYR A 286 -5.14 38.59 6.68
N VAL A 287 -5.34 37.27 6.66
CA VAL A 287 -6.06 36.59 5.57
C VAL A 287 -7.51 37.09 5.43
N ILE A 288 -8.19 37.34 6.55
CA ILE A 288 -9.55 37.92 6.55
C ILE A 288 -9.56 39.37 6.07
N ALA A 289 -8.53 40.16 6.39
CA ALA A 289 -8.39 41.51 5.88
C ALA A 289 -8.16 41.52 4.36
N VAL A 290 -7.28 40.64 3.85
CA VAL A 290 -7.06 40.44 2.40
C VAL A 290 -8.35 40.00 1.71
N PHE A 291 -9.13 39.09 2.31
CA PHE A 291 -10.42 38.68 1.77
C PHE A 291 -11.40 39.85 1.63
N SER A 292 -11.47 40.71 2.65
CA SER A 292 -12.31 41.91 2.62
C SER A 292 -11.86 42.87 1.52
N GLN A 293 -10.54 43.05 1.36
CA GLN A 293 -9.96 43.87 0.30
C GLN A 293 -10.20 43.29 -1.10
N PHE A 294 -10.18 41.97 -1.24
CA PHE A 294 -10.54 41.31 -2.48
C PHE A 294 -11.98 41.62 -2.89
N ASN A 295 -12.93 41.52 -1.98
CA ASN A 295 -14.35 41.81 -2.26
C ASN A 295 -14.61 43.27 -2.68
N THR A 296 -13.87 44.23 -2.11
CA THR A 296 -14.09 45.66 -2.33
C THR A 296 -13.34 46.20 -3.55
N ILE A 297 -12.10 45.75 -3.77
CA ILE A 297 -11.19 46.25 -4.81
C ILE A 297 -10.99 45.21 -5.92
N HIS A 298 -10.35 44.07 -5.62
CA HIS A 298 -9.84 43.15 -6.64
C HIS A 298 -10.94 42.45 -7.44
N ARG A 299 -12.11 42.20 -6.84
CA ARG A 299 -13.30 41.70 -7.52
C ARG A 299 -13.75 42.61 -8.67
N LYS A 300 -13.67 43.94 -8.48
CA LYS A 300 -13.99 44.91 -9.54
C LYS A 300 -12.93 44.92 -10.63
N THR A 301 -11.65 44.73 -10.26
CA THR A 301 -10.55 44.57 -11.22
C THR A 301 -10.74 43.31 -12.07
N LEU A 302 -11.18 42.18 -11.50
CA LEU A 302 -11.50 40.97 -12.26
C LEU A 302 -12.63 41.18 -13.28
N ALA A 303 -13.69 41.89 -12.88
CA ALA A 303 -14.78 42.25 -13.79
C ALA A 303 -14.28 43.09 -14.97
N ARG A 304 -13.40 44.08 -14.71
CA ARG A 304 -12.84 44.96 -15.73
C ARG A 304 -11.83 44.27 -16.66
N ASP A 305 -10.87 43.53 -16.10
CA ASP A 305 -9.70 43.05 -16.85
C ASP A 305 -9.91 41.68 -17.51
N TYR A 306 -10.87 40.89 -16.99
CA TYR A 306 -11.19 39.53 -17.45
C TYR A 306 -12.66 39.34 -17.85
N GLY A 307 -13.54 40.33 -17.64
CA GLY A 307 -14.98 40.19 -17.90
C GLY A 307 -15.69 39.27 -16.90
N LEU A 308 -15.10 39.03 -15.72
CA LEU A 308 -15.63 38.10 -14.72
C LEU A 308 -16.35 38.86 -13.60
N ASP A 309 -17.66 39.04 -13.72
CA ASP A 309 -18.47 39.69 -12.68
C ASP A 309 -18.90 38.69 -11.59
N LEU A 310 -18.05 38.54 -10.58
CA LEU A 310 -18.30 37.70 -9.42
C LEU A 310 -19.05 38.48 -8.34
N PRO A 311 -20.16 38.00 -7.74
CA PRO A 311 -20.78 38.66 -6.60
C PRO A 311 -19.87 38.66 -5.36
N PRO A 312 -20.09 39.55 -4.36
CA PRO A 312 -19.33 39.54 -3.12
C PRO A 312 -19.37 38.17 -2.45
N LEU A 313 -18.19 37.65 -2.10
CA LEU A 313 -18.05 36.34 -1.48
C LEU A 313 -18.32 36.42 0.04
N SER A 314 -18.99 35.41 0.59
CA SER A 314 -19.32 35.34 2.02
C SER A 314 -18.15 34.85 2.89
N ALA A 315 -17.87 35.56 3.98
CA ALA A 315 -16.86 35.15 4.96
C ALA A 315 -17.24 33.85 5.69
N GLN A 316 -18.53 33.62 5.94
CA GLN A 316 -19.00 32.39 6.57
C GLN A 316 -18.79 31.17 5.66
N GLU A 317 -19.01 31.34 4.36
CA GLU A 317 -18.74 30.28 3.39
C GLU A 317 -17.25 29.97 3.29
N PHE A 318 -16.39 31.00 3.33
CA PHE A 318 -14.95 30.80 3.37
C PHE A 318 -14.49 30.06 4.64
N GLN A 319 -15.03 30.41 5.82
CA GLN A 319 -14.72 29.70 7.05
C GLN A 319 -15.17 28.23 7.00
N ARG A 320 -16.36 27.94 6.44
CA ARG A 320 -16.80 26.55 6.21
C ARG A 320 -15.91 25.80 5.24
N PHE A 321 -15.39 26.48 4.21
CA PHE A 321 -14.46 25.91 3.25
C PHE A 321 -13.11 25.52 3.90
N VAL A 322 -12.61 26.33 4.83
CA VAL A 322 -11.38 26.03 5.59
C VAL A 322 -11.61 24.87 6.58
N GLY A 323 -12.80 24.77 7.17
CA GLY A 323 -13.16 23.70 8.10
C GLY A 323 -12.35 23.77 9.41
N ALA A 324 -11.75 22.66 9.82
CA ALA A 324 -10.90 22.59 11.01
C ALA A 324 -9.47 23.15 10.80
N GLY A 325 -9.14 23.57 9.57
CA GLY A 325 -7.81 24.05 9.20
C GLY A 325 -7.51 25.50 9.60
N GLN A 326 -6.28 25.93 9.35
CA GLN A 326 -5.87 27.31 9.53
C GLN A 326 -6.11 28.11 8.24
N ALA A 327 -6.88 29.21 8.32
CA ALA A 327 -7.10 30.07 7.15
C ALA A 327 -5.76 30.60 6.62
N SER A 328 -5.54 30.45 5.32
CA SER A 328 -4.29 30.81 4.64
C SER A 328 -4.59 31.48 3.30
N LEU A 329 -3.60 32.17 2.73
CA LEU A 329 -3.74 32.72 1.38
C LEU A 329 -3.96 31.62 0.32
N GLN A 330 -3.43 30.41 0.55
CA GLN A 330 -3.70 29.25 -0.31
C GLN A 330 -5.16 28.84 -0.27
N HIS A 331 -5.75 28.74 0.94
CA HIS A 331 -7.18 28.48 1.10
C HIS A 331 -8.03 29.54 0.41
N LEU A 332 -7.66 30.81 0.60
CA LEU A 332 -8.39 31.93 0.02
C LEU A 332 -8.32 31.94 -1.51
N GLY A 333 -7.12 31.80 -2.08
CA GLY A 333 -6.93 31.73 -3.53
C GLY A 333 -7.74 30.60 -4.16
N LYS A 334 -7.73 29.42 -3.53
CA LYS A 334 -8.47 28.26 -4.00
C LYS A 334 -9.98 28.45 -3.91
N PHE A 335 -10.46 28.98 -2.78
CA PHE A 335 -11.88 29.30 -2.61
C PHE A 335 -12.36 30.28 -3.69
N ILE A 336 -11.59 31.32 -3.97
CA ILE A 336 -11.88 32.28 -5.04
C ILE A 336 -11.89 31.58 -6.41
N HIS A 337 -10.87 30.76 -6.70
CA HIS A 337 -10.78 30.02 -7.96
C HIS A 337 -11.99 29.12 -8.19
N GLU A 338 -12.39 28.31 -7.20
CA GLU A 338 -13.56 27.42 -7.30
C GLU A 338 -14.86 28.19 -7.57
N ARG A 339 -15.00 29.41 -7.04
CA ARG A 339 -16.16 30.28 -7.29
C ARG A 339 -16.11 30.99 -8.64
N LEU A 340 -14.91 31.28 -9.15
CA LEU A 340 -14.70 31.87 -10.47
C LEU A 340 -14.85 30.85 -11.60
N LEU A 341 -14.52 29.58 -11.37
CA LEU A 341 -14.43 28.56 -12.42
C LEU A 341 -15.68 28.45 -13.32
N PRO A 342 -16.94 28.48 -12.81
CA PRO A 342 -18.13 28.48 -13.65
C PRO A 342 -18.20 29.69 -14.59
N GLN A 343 -17.85 30.88 -14.09
CA GLN A 343 -17.84 32.12 -14.90
C GLN A 343 -16.70 32.10 -15.91
N MET A 344 -15.53 31.60 -15.53
CA MET A 344 -14.40 31.40 -16.46
C MET A 344 -14.79 30.45 -17.60
N LYS A 345 -15.50 29.36 -17.32
CA LYS A 345 -15.99 28.44 -18.36
C LYS A 345 -17.01 29.09 -19.29
N ALA A 346 -17.94 29.88 -18.74
CA ALA A 346 -18.91 30.63 -19.54
C ALA A 346 -18.22 31.67 -20.45
N GLN A 347 -17.27 32.44 -19.90
CA GLN A 347 -16.51 33.42 -20.65
C GLN A 347 -15.63 32.76 -21.73
N ALA A 348 -15.00 31.62 -21.43
CA ALA A 348 -14.25 30.86 -22.43
C ALA A 348 -15.15 30.35 -23.56
N ALA A 349 -16.38 29.94 -23.26
CA ALA A 349 -17.35 29.52 -24.27
C ALA A 349 -17.80 30.68 -25.17
N PHE A 350 -18.06 31.85 -24.57
CA PHE A 350 -18.39 33.07 -25.30
C PHE A 350 -17.26 33.48 -26.27
N LEU A 351 -16.02 33.56 -25.76
CA LEU A 351 -14.84 33.91 -26.56
C LEU A 351 -14.59 32.91 -27.70
N ARG A 352 -14.83 31.62 -27.48
CA ARG A 352 -14.74 30.61 -28.55
C ARG A 352 -15.81 30.79 -29.63
N HIS A 353 -17.01 31.22 -29.27
CA HIS A 353 -18.06 31.51 -30.24
C HIS A 353 -17.67 32.73 -31.09
N GLU A 354 -17.22 33.82 -30.46
CA GLU A 354 -16.74 35.00 -31.18
C GLU A 354 -15.54 34.70 -32.09
N PHE A 355 -14.65 33.79 -31.68
CA PHE A 355 -13.51 33.39 -32.50
C PHE A 355 -13.91 32.84 -33.87
N GLN A 356 -15.09 32.21 -33.99
CA GLN A 356 -15.57 31.62 -35.26
C GLN A 356 -15.95 32.71 -36.27
N THR A 357 -16.51 33.82 -35.79
CA THR A 357 -17.02 34.94 -36.61
C THR A 357 -16.02 36.10 -36.72
N ALA A 358 -14.96 36.11 -35.90
CA ALA A 358 -13.98 37.19 -35.82
C ALA A 358 -13.01 37.27 -37.01
N SER A 359 -12.57 38.49 -37.32
CA SER A 359 -11.52 38.80 -38.31
C SER A 359 -10.12 38.36 -37.84
N PRO A 360 -9.11 38.25 -38.74
CA PRO A 360 -7.75 37.83 -38.38
C PRO A 360 -7.10 38.57 -37.18
N PRO A 361 -7.19 39.91 -37.03
CA PRO A 361 -6.64 40.59 -35.86
C PRO A 361 -7.42 40.29 -34.56
N GLU A 362 -8.76 40.26 -34.63
CA GLU A 362 -9.63 39.94 -33.48
C GLU A 362 -9.40 38.50 -32.99
N ARG A 363 -9.13 37.56 -33.90
CA ARG A 363 -8.76 36.18 -33.54
C ARG A 363 -7.47 36.11 -32.72
N VAL A 364 -6.50 37.00 -32.97
CA VAL A 364 -5.27 37.06 -32.16
C VAL A 364 -5.58 37.56 -30.76
N GLU A 365 -6.42 38.60 -30.64
CA GLU A 365 -6.82 39.16 -29.36
C GLU A 365 -7.62 38.16 -28.51
N ILE A 366 -8.62 37.50 -29.10
CA ILE A 366 -9.42 36.46 -28.45
C ILE A 366 -8.53 35.31 -27.96
N ARG A 367 -7.53 34.91 -28.76
CA ARG A 367 -6.56 33.87 -28.36
C ARG A 367 -5.72 34.31 -27.16
N GLN A 368 -5.32 35.58 -27.09
CA GLN A 368 -4.61 36.12 -25.94
C GLN A 368 -5.51 36.19 -24.71
N GLN A 369 -6.78 36.58 -24.85
CA GLN A 369 -7.75 36.61 -23.76
C GLN A 369 -8.02 35.21 -23.20
N LEU A 370 -8.26 34.21 -24.06
CA LEU A 370 -8.38 32.80 -23.66
C LEU A 370 -7.10 32.30 -22.99
N GLY A 371 -5.93 32.68 -23.51
CA GLY A 371 -4.64 32.36 -22.89
C GLY A 371 -4.45 32.97 -21.49
N ARG A 372 -4.92 34.21 -21.26
CA ARG A 372 -4.91 34.86 -19.94
C ARG A 372 -5.88 34.17 -18.98
N LEU A 373 -7.07 33.80 -19.46
CA LEU A 373 -8.10 33.12 -18.68
C LEU A 373 -7.67 31.70 -18.26
N ALA A 374 -7.03 30.95 -19.16
CA ALA A 374 -6.50 29.62 -18.88
C ALA A 374 -5.36 29.64 -17.83
N LYS A 375 -4.57 30.72 -17.78
CA LYS A 375 -3.49 30.92 -16.80
C LYS A 375 -3.96 31.35 -15.41
N LEU A 376 -5.23 31.75 -15.26
CA LEU A 376 -5.78 32.23 -14.00
C LEU A 376 -6.10 31.05 -13.05
N ASP A 377 -5.05 30.37 -12.59
CA ASP A 377 -5.13 29.29 -11.59
C ASP A 377 -5.04 29.83 -10.16
N THR A 378 -5.16 28.95 -9.16
CA THR A 378 -5.09 29.33 -7.73
C THR A 378 -3.82 30.13 -7.41
N ASP A 379 -2.67 29.70 -7.92
CA ASP A 379 -1.39 30.36 -7.66
C ASP A 379 -1.29 31.74 -8.34
N GLU A 380 -1.89 31.89 -9.52
CA GLU A 380 -1.95 33.17 -10.23
C GLU A 380 -2.86 34.16 -9.51
N ILE A 381 -4.02 33.71 -9.01
CA ILE A 381 -4.91 34.54 -8.18
C ILE A 381 -4.17 35.05 -6.94
N ILE A 382 -3.41 34.18 -6.27
CA ILE A 382 -2.59 34.57 -5.13
C ILE A 382 -1.55 35.63 -5.55
N GLY A 383 -0.85 35.39 -6.65
CA GLY A 383 0.19 36.28 -7.18
C GLY A 383 -0.31 37.67 -7.59
N LEU A 384 -1.46 37.72 -8.25
CA LEU A 384 -2.04 38.95 -8.80
C LEU A 384 -2.81 39.78 -7.77
N PHE A 385 -3.50 39.14 -6.82
CA PHE A 385 -4.45 39.84 -5.97
C PHE A 385 -4.19 39.69 -4.46
N LEU A 386 -3.63 38.56 -4.00
CA LEU A 386 -3.65 38.25 -2.56
C LEU A 386 -2.31 38.48 -1.84
N LYS A 387 -1.19 38.55 -2.55
CA LYS A 387 0.12 38.81 -1.93
C LYS A 387 0.17 40.19 -1.23
N PRO A 388 0.99 40.36 -0.17
CA PRO A 388 1.13 41.65 0.52
C PRO A 388 1.49 42.82 -0.39
N ARG A 389 2.37 42.60 -1.37
CA ARG A 389 2.75 43.62 -2.38
C ARG A 389 1.58 44.14 -3.23
N ARG A 390 0.45 43.42 -3.29
CA ARG A 390 -0.77 43.81 -4.02
C ARG A 390 -1.81 44.47 -3.12
N ASN A 391 -1.56 44.47 -1.80
CA ASN A 391 -2.42 45.01 -0.77
C ASN A 391 -1.61 45.94 0.16
N PRO A 392 -1.01 47.03 -0.37
CA PRO A 392 -0.09 47.88 0.40
C PRO A 392 -0.76 48.63 1.55
N SER A 393 -2.09 48.71 1.57
CA SER A 393 -2.86 49.27 2.69
C SER A 393 -2.91 48.36 3.91
N LEU A 394 -2.54 47.07 3.76
CA LEU A 394 -2.48 46.11 4.86
C LEU A 394 -1.01 45.92 5.27
N GLN A 395 -0.79 45.73 6.56
CA GLN A 395 0.53 45.40 7.09
C GLN A 395 0.96 44.01 6.60
N ASP A 396 2.19 43.90 6.11
CA ASP A 396 2.76 42.64 5.64
C ASP A 396 3.08 41.72 6.85
N PRO A 397 2.45 40.54 6.98
CA PRO A 397 2.70 39.62 8.08
C PRO A 397 4.07 38.94 8.01
N ASP A 398 4.72 38.95 6.83
CA ASP A 398 6.04 38.33 6.64
C ASP A 398 7.18 39.29 7.05
N ILE A 399 6.85 40.53 7.44
CA ILE A 399 7.82 41.53 7.93
C ILE A 399 7.70 41.62 9.46
N PRO A 400 8.79 41.38 10.21
CA PRO A 400 8.79 41.57 11.65
C PRO A 400 8.39 42.98 12.04
N SER A 401 7.44 43.07 12.97
CA SER A 401 6.99 44.35 13.54
C SER A 401 7.33 44.43 15.02
N ASP A 402 7.61 45.64 15.47
CA ASP A 402 7.82 45.99 16.89
C ASP A 402 6.53 46.43 17.58
N ASP A 403 5.38 46.24 16.90
CA ASP A 403 4.05 46.49 17.46
C ASP A 403 3.85 45.71 18.78
N PRO A 404 3.42 46.36 19.88
CA PRO A 404 3.05 45.69 21.12
C PRO A 404 2.03 44.56 20.94
N ASP A 405 1.15 44.66 19.95
CA ASP A 405 0.12 43.66 19.62
C ASP A 405 0.69 42.43 18.88
N ALA A 406 1.98 42.47 18.49
CA ALA A 406 2.65 41.34 17.87
C ALA A 406 2.89 40.20 18.89
N PRO A 407 2.51 38.94 18.55
CA PRO A 407 2.72 37.77 19.40
C PRO A 407 4.17 37.63 19.88
N ALA A 408 4.37 37.29 21.17
CA ALA A 408 5.69 37.17 21.78
C ALA A 408 6.61 36.17 21.04
N LEU A 409 6.07 35.04 20.57
CA LEU A 409 6.85 34.04 19.81
C LEU A 409 7.48 34.58 18.51
N LEU A 410 6.85 35.58 17.86
CA LEU A 410 7.41 36.19 16.65
C LEU A 410 8.57 37.15 16.97
N ARG A 411 8.73 37.55 18.23
CA ARG A 411 9.82 38.43 18.66
C ARG A 411 11.10 37.67 19.02
N LEU A 412 11.01 36.36 19.21
CA LEU A 412 12.15 35.52 19.60
C LEU A 412 13.19 35.44 18.48
N SER A 413 14.44 35.49 18.88
CA SER A 413 15.58 35.10 18.05
C SER A 413 15.64 33.57 17.87
N PRO A 414 16.38 33.05 16.88
CA PRO A 414 16.60 31.62 16.71
C PRO A 414 17.21 30.95 17.94
N GLN A 415 18.14 31.63 18.61
CA GLN A 415 18.79 31.13 19.82
C GLN A 415 17.79 30.98 20.98
N GLU A 416 16.98 32.01 21.23
CA GLU A 416 15.96 31.97 22.30
C GLU A 416 14.90 30.91 22.03
N LEU A 417 14.42 30.81 20.79
CA LEU A 417 13.45 29.80 20.40
C LEU A 417 14.02 28.39 20.57
N THR A 418 15.20 28.11 20.02
CA THR A 418 15.80 26.77 20.09
C THR A 418 16.10 26.34 21.52
N ARG A 419 16.58 27.25 22.38
CA ARG A 419 16.76 26.98 23.81
C ARG A 419 15.45 26.60 24.49
N ARG A 420 14.38 27.38 24.25
CA ARG A 420 13.06 27.10 24.82
C ARG A 420 12.50 25.76 24.36
N LEU A 421 12.71 25.39 23.10
CA LEU A 421 12.30 24.08 22.57
C LEU A 421 13.07 22.93 23.24
N GLN A 422 14.37 23.11 23.50
CA GLN A 422 15.20 22.14 24.21
C GLN A 422 14.78 22.00 25.68
N ASP A 423 14.40 23.11 26.34
CA ASP A 423 13.89 23.09 27.71
C ASP A 423 12.55 22.34 27.83
N ILE A 424 11.71 22.39 26.79
CA ILE A 424 10.44 21.66 26.72
C ILE A 424 10.69 20.17 26.47
N HIS A 425 11.45 19.84 25.42
CA HIS A 425 11.76 18.45 25.07
C HIS A 425 13.15 18.32 24.43
N PRO A 426 14.17 17.89 25.19
CA PRO A 426 15.55 17.83 24.70
C PRO A 426 15.75 16.87 23.51
N ALA A 427 14.96 15.80 23.44
CA ALA A 427 15.07 14.77 22.41
C ALA A 427 14.43 15.15 21.06
N GLY A 428 14.39 16.45 20.74
CA GLY A 428 13.80 17.00 19.52
C GLY A 428 14.82 17.20 18.39
N ARG A 429 14.43 16.88 17.16
CA ARG A 429 15.13 17.30 15.95
C ARG A 429 14.73 18.73 15.61
N ILE A 430 15.71 19.59 15.34
CA ILE A 430 15.49 20.98 14.90
C ILE A 430 16.07 21.10 13.50
N THR A 431 15.20 21.38 12.54
CA THR A 431 15.54 21.52 11.12
C THR A 431 15.49 22.98 10.72
N LEU A 432 16.58 23.51 10.17
CA LEU A 432 16.60 24.85 9.57
C LEU A 432 16.20 24.75 8.10
N SER A 433 15.16 25.48 7.71
CA SER A 433 14.79 25.62 6.29
C SER A 433 15.70 26.66 5.61
N LEU A 434 16.21 26.33 4.44
CA LEU A 434 17.25 27.11 3.76
C LEU A 434 16.70 28.15 2.77
N GLY A 435 15.37 28.24 2.60
CA GLY A 435 14.73 29.15 1.65
C GLY A 435 15.14 30.60 1.87
N ASN A 436 15.67 31.25 0.83
CA ASN A 436 16.20 32.63 0.85
C ASN A 436 17.37 32.89 1.81
N LEU A 437 18.02 31.85 2.36
CA LEU A 437 19.21 31.99 3.19
C LEU A 437 20.49 31.92 2.34
N ARG A 438 21.48 32.71 2.73
CA ARG A 438 22.86 32.64 2.22
C ARG A 438 23.77 31.91 3.20
N VAL A 439 24.94 31.48 2.73
CA VAL A 439 25.86 30.70 3.56
C VAL A 439 26.34 31.44 4.82
N GLU A 440 26.55 32.76 4.74
CA GLU A 440 26.95 33.59 5.89
C GLU A 440 25.90 33.59 6.99
N GLU A 441 24.62 33.59 6.62
CA GLU A 441 23.50 33.63 7.54
C GLU A 441 23.27 32.27 8.18
N VAL A 442 23.42 31.19 7.40
CA VAL A 442 23.38 29.82 7.91
C VAL A 442 24.51 29.60 8.94
N LEU A 443 25.73 30.05 8.63
CA LEU A 443 26.87 29.95 9.55
C LEU A 443 26.62 30.68 10.88
N GLU A 444 26.09 31.90 10.82
CA GLU A 444 25.72 32.68 12.02
C GLU A 444 24.67 31.96 12.86
N ILE A 445 23.60 31.46 12.24
CA ILE A 445 22.52 30.74 12.94
C ILE A 445 23.06 29.46 13.60
N LEU A 446 23.87 28.66 12.91
CA LEU A 446 24.42 27.42 13.46
C LEU A 446 25.34 27.69 14.66
N TYR A 447 26.11 28.78 14.61
CA TYR A 447 26.96 29.20 15.72
C TYR A 447 26.14 29.71 16.92
N ASP A 448 25.22 30.65 16.70
CA ASP A 448 24.44 31.26 17.78
C ASP A 448 23.54 30.23 18.49
N CYS A 449 23.01 29.25 17.75
CA CYS A 449 22.20 28.16 18.30
C CYS A 449 23.04 27.06 18.98
N ARG A 450 24.38 27.17 19.00
CA ARG A 450 25.31 26.26 19.72
C ARG A 450 25.03 24.76 19.53
N GLY A 451 24.77 24.34 18.29
CA GLY A 451 24.49 22.94 17.96
C GLY A 451 23.05 22.47 18.16
N ALA A 452 22.13 23.35 18.60
CA ALA A 452 20.72 23.01 18.75
C ALA A 452 20.06 22.66 17.40
N VAL A 453 20.47 23.32 16.31
CA VAL A 453 20.06 22.95 14.95
C VAL A 453 20.81 21.69 14.53
N THR A 454 20.08 20.58 14.41
CA THR A 454 20.64 19.26 14.12
C THR A 454 20.49 18.85 12.66
N HIS A 455 19.59 19.49 11.91
CA HIS A 455 19.31 19.15 10.52
C HIS A 455 19.17 20.40 9.62
N LEU A 456 19.56 20.27 8.35
CA LEU A 456 19.28 21.24 7.30
C LEU A 456 18.29 20.67 6.28
N GLU A 457 17.28 21.43 5.90
CA GLU A 457 16.41 21.10 4.78
C GLU A 457 17.13 21.42 3.46
N ILE A 458 17.99 20.50 3.02
CA ILE A 458 18.88 20.67 1.86
C ILE A 458 18.14 20.76 0.53
N VAL A 459 16.91 20.23 0.49
CA VAL A 459 16.01 20.29 -0.67
C VAL A 459 14.59 20.48 -0.16
N ASN A 460 13.99 21.60 -0.55
CA ASN A 460 12.56 21.85 -0.43
C ASN A 460 12.02 22.10 -1.84
N MET A 461 11.18 21.18 -2.34
CA MET A 461 10.74 21.22 -3.74
C MET A 461 9.95 22.48 -4.10
N LYS A 462 9.25 23.08 -3.13
CA LYS A 462 8.52 24.34 -3.34
C LYS A 462 9.47 25.52 -3.41
N ASP A 463 10.45 25.60 -2.53
CA ASP A 463 11.44 26.67 -2.60
C ASP A 463 12.29 26.57 -3.86
N ARG A 464 12.58 25.34 -4.33
CA ARG A 464 13.20 25.12 -5.64
C ARG A 464 12.33 25.59 -6.80
N ALA A 465 11.05 25.23 -6.82
CA ALA A 465 10.12 25.65 -7.86
C ALA A 465 9.92 27.18 -7.88
N LEU A 466 10.07 27.85 -6.74
CA LEU A 466 9.96 29.30 -6.59
C LEU A 466 11.30 30.04 -6.75
N GLY A 467 12.41 29.34 -7.01
CA GLY A 467 13.73 29.95 -7.18
C GLY A 467 14.32 30.56 -5.91
N ARG A 468 14.00 30.01 -4.73
CA ARG A 468 14.42 30.50 -3.41
C ARG A 468 15.68 29.82 -2.87
N GLU A 469 16.21 28.81 -3.55
CA GLU A 469 17.49 28.18 -3.22
C GLU A 469 18.65 29.05 -3.76
N ILE A 470 19.15 30.00 -2.96
CA ILE A 470 20.11 31.03 -3.43
C ILE A 470 21.56 30.52 -3.43
N ASP A 471 22.05 29.97 -2.32
CA ASP A 471 23.49 29.69 -2.11
C ASP A 471 23.79 28.22 -1.78
N ARG A 472 23.10 27.32 -2.48
CA ARG A 472 23.05 25.88 -2.20
C ARG A 472 24.43 25.21 -2.18
N ALA A 473 25.31 25.54 -3.13
CA ALA A 473 26.62 24.91 -3.24
C ALA A 473 27.54 25.25 -2.05
N ARG A 474 27.52 26.52 -1.59
CA ARG A 474 28.35 26.94 -0.44
C ARG A 474 27.80 26.42 0.88
N ILE A 475 26.47 26.37 1.04
CA ILE A 475 25.83 25.77 2.23
C ILE A 475 26.18 24.28 2.34
N ASN A 476 26.14 23.54 1.22
CA ASN A 476 26.56 22.13 1.21
C ASN A 476 28.04 21.97 1.59
N ALA A 477 28.92 22.83 1.05
CA ALA A 477 30.34 22.81 1.39
C ALA A 477 30.59 23.12 2.88
N LEU A 478 29.80 24.02 3.48
CA LEU A 478 29.82 24.31 4.91
C LEU A 478 29.40 23.07 5.74
N GLN A 479 28.28 22.44 5.39
CA GLN A 479 27.81 21.23 6.06
C GLN A 479 28.86 20.10 5.98
N GLU A 480 29.44 19.87 4.81
CA GLU A 480 30.49 18.86 4.61
C GLU A 480 31.73 19.16 5.45
N ALA A 481 32.15 20.43 5.52
CA ALA A 481 33.30 20.85 6.33
C ALA A 481 33.08 20.65 7.84
N LEU A 482 31.85 20.92 8.32
CA LEU A 482 31.46 20.65 9.71
C LEU A 482 31.46 19.14 10.00
N ASN A 483 30.85 18.33 9.13
CA ASN A 483 30.67 16.90 9.34
C ASN A 483 31.95 16.08 9.22
N THR A 484 32.89 16.50 8.37
CA THR A 484 34.19 15.82 8.19
C THR A 484 35.21 16.15 9.28
N SER A 485 34.85 17.01 10.26
CA SER A 485 35.76 17.48 11.32
C SER A 485 37.06 18.11 10.79
N ASN A 486 37.06 18.64 9.56
CA ASN A 486 38.23 19.23 8.93
C ASN A 486 38.28 20.75 9.20
N VAL A 487 38.93 21.12 10.31
CA VAL A 487 39.06 22.52 10.75
C VAL A 487 39.78 23.40 9.71
N ILE A 488 40.72 22.85 8.94
CA ILE A 488 41.43 23.60 7.89
C ILE A 488 40.47 23.97 6.75
N LYS A 489 39.68 23.00 6.28
CA LYS A 489 38.66 23.22 5.25
C LYS A 489 37.60 24.22 5.73
N LEU A 490 37.14 24.08 6.99
CA LEU A 490 36.20 25.00 7.61
C LEU A 490 36.75 26.42 7.70
N LYS A 491 37.97 26.60 8.22
CA LYS A 491 38.64 27.91 8.31
C LYS A 491 38.79 28.59 6.95
N LYS A 492 39.16 27.82 5.92
CA LYS A 492 39.29 28.33 4.54
C LYS A 492 37.94 28.77 3.97
N LEU A 493 36.88 27.99 4.20
CA LEU A 493 35.52 28.35 3.80
C LEU A 493 35.05 29.63 4.50
N ILE A 494 35.18 29.73 5.82
CA ILE A 494 34.76 30.91 6.58
C ILE A 494 35.49 32.17 6.11
N ARG A 495 36.82 32.11 5.90
CA ARG A 495 37.58 33.23 5.33
C ARG A 495 37.09 33.64 3.94
N GLY A 496 36.74 32.67 3.10
CA GLY A 496 36.16 32.93 1.78
C GLY A 496 34.79 33.62 1.87
N ILE A 497 33.95 33.22 2.84
CA ILE A 497 32.66 33.85 3.09
C ILE A 497 32.87 35.30 3.56
N ILE A 498 33.74 35.54 4.55
CA ILE A 498 34.10 36.88 5.06
C ILE A 498 34.50 37.83 3.93
N ALA A 499 35.36 37.36 3.01
CA ALA A 499 35.82 38.15 1.88
C ALA A 499 34.71 38.51 0.88
N ALA A 500 33.69 37.66 0.75
CA ALA A 500 32.58 37.85 -0.19
C ALA A 500 31.44 38.72 0.37
N VAL A 501 31.38 38.91 1.70
CA VAL A 501 30.30 39.64 2.36
C VAL A 501 30.57 41.15 2.36
N PRO A 502 29.68 41.99 1.80
CA PRO A 502 29.87 43.44 1.74
C PRO A 502 29.52 44.16 3.05
N SER A 503 28.61 43.61 3.86
CA SER A 503 28.13 44.23 5.09
C SER A 503 29.16 44.12 6.22
N LYS A 504 29.55 45.27 6.79
CA LYS A 504 30.51 45.33 7.91
C LYS A 504 29.99 44.56 9.14
N SER A 505 28.72 44.75 9.53
CA SER A 505 28.16 44.11 10.71
C SER A 505 28.07 42.58 10.60
N VAL A 506 27.86 42.05 9.39
CA VAL A 506 27.92 40.61 9.14
C VAL A 506 29.38 40.14 9.23
N ARG A 507 30.31 40.90 8.62
CA ARG A 507 31.73 40.57 8.61
C ARG A 507 32.30 40.47 10.02
N ASP A 508 32.03 41.45 10.88
CA ASP A 508 32.50 41.49 12.26
C ASP A 508 32.03 40.24 13.03
N LYS A 509 30.77 39.83 12.85
CA LYS A 509 30.21 38.61 13.45
C LYS A 509 30.87 37.33 12.89
N LEU A 510 31.14 37.27 11.59
CA LEU A 510 31.82 36.12 10.99
C LEU A 510 33.29 36.02 11.45
N GLU A 511 33.95 37.16 11.70
CA GLU A 511 35.30 37.20 12.27
C GLU A 511 35.28 36.68 13.72
N GLU A 512 34.29 37.06 14.54
CA GLU A 512 34.06 36.48 15.86
C GLU A 512 33.92 34.95 15.80
N ILE A 513 33.10 34.43 14.87
CA ILE A 513 32.94 32.99 14.65
C ILE A 513 34.25 32.33 14.22
N LEU A 514 35.05 33.02 13.40
CA LEU A 514 36.36 32.52 12.97
C LEU A 514 37.37 32.45 14.13
N PHE A 515 37.33 33.42 15.05
CA PHE A 515 38.13 33.39 16.29
C PHE A 515 37.67 32.27 17.21
N ASP A 516 36.36 32.02 17.32
CA ASP A 516 35.76 30.94 18.12
C ASP A 516 35.37 29.70 17.30
N ILE A 517 36.17 29.36 16.29
CA ILE A 517 35.92 28.21 15.42
C ILE A 517 35.92 26.88 16.20
N ALA A 518 36.62 26.83 17.34
CA ALA A 518 36.71 25.66 18.20
C ALA A 518 35.33 25.29 18.79
N THR A 519 34.56 26.29 19.24
CA THR A 519 33.20 26.07 19.77
C THR A 519 32.26 25.58 18.69
N LEU A 520 32.27 26.23 17.51
CA LEU A 520 31.45 25.79 16.37
C LEU A 520 31.76 24.34 15.97
N HIS A 521 33.05 23.99 15.90
CA HIS A 521 33.48 22.63 15.57
C HIS A 521 33.08 21.63 16.66
N ALA A 522 33.18 21.98 17.94
CA ALA A 522 32.81 21.11 19.05
C ALA A 522 31.31 20.73 19.01
N CYS A 523 30.43 21.66 18.62
CA CYS A 523 28.98 21.43 18.52
C CYS A 523 28.62 20.26 17.59
N TYR A 524 29.31 20.11 16.45
CA TYR A 524 28.96 19.14 15.41
C TYR A 524 29.91 17.94 15.31
N ARG A 525 30.91 17.86 16.19
CA ARG A 525 31.91 16.78 16.18
C ARG A 525 31.32 15.41 16.54
N LYS A 526 30.40 15.35 17.50
CA LYS A 526 29.77 14.10 17.97
C LYS A 526 28.51 13.77 17.19
N THR A 527 27.73 14.81 16.88
CA THR A 527 26.44 14.69 16.20
C THR A 527 26.55 15.48 14.90
N PRO A 528 26.80 14.82 13.75
CA PRO A 528 26.95 15.53 12.49
C PRO A 528 25.63 16.21 12.11
N LEU A 529 25.76 17.34 11.42
CA LEU A 529 24.62 18.09 10.89
C LEU A 529 23.96 17.30 9.76
N ALA A 530 22.79 16.73 10.03
CA ALA A 530 22.09 15.85 9.11
C ALA A 530 21.28 16.62 8.05
N SER A 531 20.78 15.89 7.06
CA SER A 531 20.10 16.45 5.88
C SER A 531 18.66 15.96 5.81
N CYS A 532 17.75 16.82 5.37
CA CYS A 532 16.34 16.52 5.18
C CYS A 532 15.86 16.96 3.81
N ILE A 533 14.90 16.20 3.26
CA ILE A 533 14.42 16.40 1.91
C ILE A 533 12.90 16.34 1.94
N GLY A 534 12.27 17.47 1.60
CA GLY A 534 10.83 17.66 1.70
C GLY A 534 10.21 18.16 0.40
N THR A 535 8.96 17.76 0.15
CA THR A 535 8.22 18.32 -0.98
C THR A 535 7.50 19.64 -0.67
N ASP A 536 7.21 19.91 0.61
CA ASP A 536 6.29 20.98 1.07
C ASP A 536 4.96 20.90 0.27
N SER A 537 4.47 19.67 0.09
CA SER A 537 3.28 19.40 -0.72
C SER A 537 2.01 19.70 0.07
N THR A 538 1.17 20.58 -0.47
CA THR A 538 -0.16 20.93 0.07
C THR A 538 -1.31 20.30 -0.71
N GLY A 539 -1.05 19.86 -1.96
CA GLY A 539 -2.08 19.38 -2.88
C GLY A 539 -3.11 20.44 -3.30
N GLN A 540 -2.83 21.72 -3.07
CA GLN A 540 -3.67 22.86 -3.49
C GLN A 540 -3.08 23.65 -4.66
N SER A 541 -1.77 23.58 -4.88
CA SER A 541 -1.07 24.35 -5.93
C SER A 541 -0.90 23.54 -7.21
N SER A 542 -1.03 24.23 -8.35
CA SER A 542 -0.83 23.68 -9.69
C SER A 542 0.65 23.67 -10.14
N ARG A 543 1.51 24.35 -9.39
CA ARG A 543 2.93 24.57 -9.70
C ARG A 543 3.86 23.69 -8.88
N LEU A 544 3.35 23.08 -7.81
CA LEU A 544 4.10 22.26 -6.88
C LEU A 544 4.03 20.77 -7.21
N TYR A 545 5.10 20.07 -6.83
CA TYR A 545 5.18 18.63 -6.94
C TYR A 545 4.28 17.95 -5.90
N GLY A 546 3.68 16.83 -6.28
CA GLY A 546 3.01 15.95 -5.32
C GLY A 546 4.00 15.28 -4.38
N MET A 547 3.54 14.94 -3.16
CA MET A 547 4.38 14.28 -2.14
C MET A 547 5.06 12.98 -2.61
N GLY A 548 6.21 12.68 -1.98
CA GLY A 548 6.88 11.39 -2.01
C GLY A 548 8.17 11.37 -2.84
N MET A 549 9.22 10.81 -2.24
CA MET A 549 10.52 10.54 -2.85
C MET A 549 10.94 9.10 -2.59
N VAL A 550 11.80 8.56 -3.45
CA VAL A 550 12.31 7.19 -3.35
C VAL A 550 13.79 7.11 -3.65
N VAL A 551 14.49 6.24 -2.92
CA VAL A 551 15.87 5.88 -3.27
C VAL A 551 15.83 4.74 -4.27
N ASP A 552 16.27 5.02 -5.50
CA ASP A 552 16.22 4.13 -6.66
C ASP A 552 16.83 2.75 -6.35
N ASP A 553 17.92 2.71 -5.58
CA ASP A 553 18.68 1.49 -5.32
C ASP A 553 17.93 0.47 -4.45
N THR A 554 16.93 0.93 -3.71
CA THR A 554 16.11 0.10 -2.81
C THR A 554 14.91 -0.54 -3.50
N LEU A 555 14.68 -0.20 -4.78
CA LEU A 555 13.54 -0.68 -5.55
C LEU A 555 13.82 -1.98 -6.32
N PRO A 556 12.78 -2.79 -6.61
CA PRO A 556 12.90 -3.92 -7.51
C PRO A 556 13.44 -3.51 -8.88
N TRP A 557 14.25 -4.38 -9.51
CA TRP A 557 14.89 -4.10 -10.81
C TRP A 557 13.92 -3.57 -11.88
N ARG A 558 12.68 -4.07 -11.91
CA ARG A 558 11.65 -3.61 -12.86
C ARG A 558 11.23 -2.16 -12.61
N ALA A 559 11.05 -1.77 -11.36
CA ALA A 559 10.73 -0.40 -10.98
C ALA A 559 11.90 0.54 -11.29
N ARG A 560 13.14 0.11 -11.03
CA ARG A 560 14.36 0.85 -11.42
C ARG A 560 14.43 1.09 -12.94
N ARG A 561 14.14 0.06 -13.73
CA ARG A 561 14.08 0.18 -15.20
C ARG A 561 12.95 1.11 -15.66
N ALA A 562 11.78 1.02 -15.02
CA ALA A 562 10.65 1.91 -15.33
C ALA A 562 10.99 3.38 -15.05
N LEU A 563 11.64 3.68 -13.91
CA LEU A 563 12.10 5.02 -13.57
C LEU A 563 13.11 5.56 -14.60
N ARG A 564 14.08 4.74 -15.03
CA ARG A 564 15.08 5.13 -16.04
C ARG A 564 14.50 5.32 -17.43
N GLY A 565 13.42 4.62 -17.77
CA GLY A 565 12.79 4.65 -19.09
C GLY A 565 11.74 5.76 -19.29
N MET A 566 11.48 6.61 -18.28
CA MET A 566 10.52 7.70 -18.42
C MET A 566 11.12 8.86 -19.25
N PRO A 567 10.35 9.50 -20.17
CA PRO A 567 10.83 10.66 -20.93
C PRO A 567 11.29 11.83 -20.05
N GLU A 568 10.69 11.99 -18.87
CA GLU A 568 11.03 13.00 -17.85
C GLU A 568 11.94 12.45 -16.73
N ALA A 569 12.60 11.30 -16.93
CA ALA A 569 13.42 10.65 -15.89
C ALA A 569 14.54 11.57 -15.35
N ALA A 570 15.10 12.42 -16.21
CA ALA A 570 16.12 13.39 -15.81
C ALA A 570 15.55 14.49 -14.91
N THR A 571 14.33 14.96 -15.16
CA THR A 571 13.67 16.05 -14.40
C THR A 571 13.11 15.58 -13.06
N LYS A 572 12.83 14.27 -12.92
CA LYS A 572 12.33 13.67 -11.67
C LYS A 572 13.43 13.21 -10.73
N ARG A 573 14.67 13.05 -11.22
CA ARG A 573 15.82 12.71 -10.38
C ARG A 573 16.37 13.95 -9.72
N LEU A 574 16.42 13.92 -8.40
CA LEU A 574 17.04 14.97 -7.62
C LEU A 574 18.56 14.80 -7.71
N ASP A 575 19.25 15.92 -7.67
CA ASP A 575 20.69 16.05 -7.48
C ASP A 575 21.06 15.84 -6.00
N VAL A 576 20.61 14.70 -5.47
CA VAL A 576 20.86 14.21 -4.11
C VAL A 576 21.21 12.73 -4.19
N GLN A 577 22.37 12.40 -3.63
CA GLN A 577 22.82 11.03 -3.41
C GLN A 577 22.49 10.61 -1.98
N ALA A 578 21.70 9.55 -1.85
CA ALA A 578 21.44 8.85 -0.60
C ALA A 578 22.40 7.66 -0.47
N THR A 579 23.13 7.60 0.64
CA THR A 579 23.91 6.41 1.02
C THR A 579 22.97 5.44 1.73
N VAL A 580 22.79 4.25 1.16
CA VAL A 580 21.91 3.21 1.71
C VAL A 580 22.66 1.94 2.01
N THR A 581 22.39 1.35 3.17
CA THR A 581 22.93 0.05 3.57
C THR A 581 21.83 -0.99 3.71
N GLN A 582 22.11 -2.21 3.25
CA GLN A 582 21.20 -3.33 3.35
C GLN A 582 21.48 -4.12 4.63
N ARG A 583 20.54 -4.10 5.57
CA ARG A 583 20.57 -4.93 6.78
C ARG A 583 19.76 -6.20 6.55
N ILE A 584 20.42 -7.35 6.65
CA ILE A 584 19.76 -8.67 6.59
C ILE A 584 19.82 -9.29 7.98
N THR A 585 18.68 -9.35 8.64
CA THR A 585 18.55 -10.03 9.94
C THR A 585 18.08 -11.45 9.69
N VAL A 586 18.91 -12.42 10.06
CA VAL A 586 18.55 -13.84 10.02
C VAL A 586 17.93 -14.18 11.38
N LEU A 587 16.66 -14.55 11.38
CA LEU A 587 16.01 -14.97 12.62
C LEU A 587 16.53 -16.37 12.99
N PRO A 588 16.73 -16.66 14.29
CA PRO A 588 16.99 -18.02 14.75
C PRO A 588 15.89 -18.96 14.24
N ASP A 589 16.22 -20.24 14.10
CA ASP A 589 15.18 -21.24 13.92
C ASP A 589 14.34 -21.20 15.21
N ASP A 590 13.10 -20.71 15.15
CA ASP A 590 12.20 -20.76 16.31
C ASP A 590 12.15 -22.23 16.75
N GLU A 591 12.36 -22.52 18.04
CA GLU A 591 12.37 -23.90 18.59
C GLU A 591 11.08 -24.69 18.30
N HIS A 592 10.05 -24.00 17.77
CA HIS A 592 8.67 -24.45 17.64
C HIS A 592 8.10 -24.46 16.19
N GLU A 593 8.92 -24.47 15.12
CA GLU A 593 8.42 -24.86 13.78
C GLU A 593 8.61 -26.37 13.52
N PRO A 594 7.54 -27.21 13.56
CA PRO A 594 7.61 -28.66 13.46
C PRO A 594 7.37 -29.17 12.03
N GLU A 595 7.62 -28.37 10.98
CA GLU A 595 7.65 -28.89 9.60
C GLU A 595 9.09 -29.01 9.12
N ARG A 596 9.80 -30.00 9.68
CA ARG A 596 11.06 -30.51 9.13
C ARG A 596 10.81 -31.17 7.78
N GLY A 597 10.57 -30.36 6.76
CA GLY A 597 10.51 -30.82 5.37
C GLY A 597 11.86 -31.36 4.89
N LEU A 598 11.85 -32.11 3.79
CA LEU A 598 13.05 -32.69 3.17
C LEU A 598 14.17 -31.64 2.95
N LEU A 599 13.78 -30.39 2.67
CA LEU A 599 14.70 -29.26 2.50
C LEU A 599 15.38 -28.81 3.81
N HIS A 600 14.69 -28.87 4.96
CA HIS A 600 15.30 -28.62 6.26
C HIS A 600 16.28 -29.74 6.64
N ALA A 601 15.95 -30.99 6.32
CA ALA A 601 16.86 -32.13 6.53
C ALA A 601 18.11 -32.05 5.63
N LEU A 602 17.93 -31.71 4.34
CA LEU A 602 19.03 -31.46 3.41
C LEU A 602 19.86 -30.24 3.81
N ALA A 603 19.24 -29.18 4.33
CA ALA A 603 19.95 -28.03 4.86
C ALA A 603 20.66 -28.31 6.20
N ALA A 604 20.14 -29.23 7.01
CA ALA A 604 20.84 -29.72 8.18
C ALA A 604 22.11 -30.49 7.79
N ALA A 605 22.03 -31.32 6.73
CA ALA A 605 23.14 -32.10 6.18
C ALA A 605 24.17 -31.27 5.40
N PHE A 606 23.75 -30.19 4.72
CA PHE A 606 24.63 -29.30 3.98
C PHE A 606 24.55 -27.87 4.55
N PRO A 607 25.56 -27.43 5.33
CA PRO A 607 25.58 -26.10 5.96
C PRO A 607 25.38 -24.94 4.98
N ARG A 608 25.88 -25.11 3.75
CA ARG A 608 25.69 -24.15 2.64
C ARG A 608 24.25 -24.10 2.12
N LEU A 609 23.33 -24.98 2.50
CA LEU A 609 21.90 -24.88 2.14
C LEU A 609 21.05 -24.26 3.26
N ARG A 610 21.59 -24.10 4.48
CA ARG A 610 20.90 -23.43 5.61
C ARG A 610 20.50 -22.01 5.29
N PHE A 611 21.29 -21.34 4.44
CA PHE A 611 20.98 -19.99 4.00
C PHE A 611 19.65 -19.92 3.22
N LEU A 612 19.24 -20.97 2.51
CA LEU A 612 17.99 -21.00 1.73
C LEU A 612 16.75 -21.22 2.59
N VAL A 613 16.94 -21.74 3.79
CA VAL A 613 15.85 -22.25 4.63
C VAL A 613 15.50 -21.30 5.78
N ARG A 614 16.48 -20.56 6.32
CA ARG A 614 16.23 -19.62 7.41
C ARG A 614 15.41 -18.41 7.00
N ARG A 615 14.51 -18.00 7.90
CA ARG A 615 13.71 -16.78 7.73
C ARG A 615 14.62 -15.55 7.81
N ARG A 616 14.48 -14.66 6.83
CA ARG A 616 15.28 -13.43 6.72
C ARG A 616 14.36 -12.23 6.73
N ARG A 617 14.76 -11.19 7.47
CA ARG A 617 14.20 -9.85 7.39
C ARG A 617 15.22 -8.97 6.69
N VAL A 618 14.81 -8.35 5.58
CA VAL A 618 15.64 -7.42 4.83
C VAL A 618 15.13 -6.01 5.09
N GLU A 619 16.04 -5.09 5.39
CA GLU A 619 15.73 -3.68 5.57
C GLU A 619 16.81 -2.84 4.90
N TRP A 620 16.40 -1.78 4.19
CA TRP A 620 17.32 -0.75 3.72
C TRP A 620 17.27 0.45 4.68
N LEU A 621 18.45 0.92 5.08
CA LEU A 621 18.61 2.08 5.95
C LEU A 621 19.31 3.19 5.17
N ALA A 622 18.74 4.39 5.21
CA ALA A 622 19.39 5.60 4.68
C ALA A 622 20.27 6.20 5.77
N GLU A 623 21.57 6.28 5.51
CA GLU A 623 22.56 6.77 6.48
C GLU A 623 22.78 8.28 6.34
N SER A 624 22.83 8.77 5.11
CA SER A 624 23.10 10.18 4.83
C SER A 624 22.56 10.60 3.46
N TYR A 625 22.18 11.88 3.35
CA TYR A 625 21.84 12.51 2.08
C TYR A 625 22.86 13.61 1.78
N THR A 626 23.52 13.49 0.63
CA THR A 626 24.52 14.44 0.15
C THR A 626 24.07 15.06 -1.16
N LEU A 627 24.20 16.37 -1.28
CA LEU A 627 23.91 17.10 -2.52
C LEU A 627 24.98 16.82 -3.58
N THR A 628 24.56 16.59 -4.84
CA THR A 628 25.45 16.40 -5.99
C THR A 628 25.15 17.42 -7.10
N PRO A 629 25.52 18.71 -6.92
CA PRO A 629 25.15 19.78 -7.85
C PRO A 629 25.53 19.44 -9.30
N GLY A 630 24.59 19.59 -10.22
CA GLY A 630 24.82 19.35 -11.65
C GLY A 630 24.82 17.89 -12.10
N HIS A 631 24.67 16.93 -11.19
CA HIS A 631 24.59 15.50 -11.50
C HIS A 631 23.34 14.85 -10.87
N PRO A 632 22.58 14.05 -11.64
CA PRO A 632 21.43 13.34 -11.07
C PRO A 632 21.91 12.29 -10.07
N GLY A 633 21.41 12.37 -8.84
CA GLY A 633 21.67 11.38 -7.81
C GLY A 633 20.76 10.16 -7.93
N ASN A 634 20.65 9.38 -6.84
CA ASN A 634 19.83 8.17 -6.75
C ASN A 634 18.47 8.39 -6.06
N VAL A 635 18.07 9.64 -5.79
CA VAL A 635 16.75 9.98 -5.24
C VAL A 635 15.83 10.48 -6.35
N SER A 636 14.65 9.86 -6.50
CA SER A 636 13.65 10.23 -7.51
C SER A 636 12.33 10.69 -6.87
N LEU A 637 11.70 11.69 -7.48
CA LEU A 637 10.34 12.14 -7.13
C LEU A 637 9.29 11.10 -7.58
N MET A 638 8.37 10.76 -6.68
CA MET A 638 7.21 9.91 -6.99
C MET A 638 6.03 10.71 -7.54
N GLY A 639 5.89 11.98 -7.14
CA GLY A 639 4.81 12.87 -7.56
C GLY A 639 5.11 13.68 -8.83
N GLY A 640 4.10 13.88 -9.67
CA GLY A 640 4.14 14.86 -10.76
C GLY A 640 3.61 16.23 -10.32
N VAL A 641 3.75 17.23 -11.19
CA VAL A 641 3.11 18.55 -11.05
C VAL A 641 1.65 18.41 -11.51
N GLN A 642 0.69 18.70 -10.62
CA GLN A 642 -0.73 18.67 -10.98
C GLN A 642 -1.09 19.96 -11.72
N ARG A 643 -1.68 19.90 -12.93
CA ARG A 643 -2.17 21.11 -13.61
C ARG A 643 -3.66 21.31 -13.29
N GLU A 644 -3.99 22.40 -12.58
CA GLU A 644 -5.38 22.74 -12.21
C GLU A 644 -6.23 23.12 -13.44
N ASN A 645 -5.65 23.89 -14.37
CA ASN A 645 -6.26 24.26 -15.65
C ASN A 645 -5.63 23.49 -16.83
N GLY A 646 -5.71 22.15 -16.80
CA GLY A 646 -5.26 21.31 -17.92
C GLY A 646 -6.09 21.50 -19.21
N PRO A 647 -5.72 20.84 -20.33
CA PRO A 647 -6.49 20.88 -21.58
C PRO A 647 -7.98 20.52 -21.40
N GLU A 648 -8.26 19.67 -20.42
CA GLU A 648 -9.60 19.19 -20.03
C GLU A 648 -10.46 20.22 -19.30
N SER A 649 -9.87 21.32 -18.80
CA SER A 649 -10.60 22.35 -18.04
C SER A 649 -11.65 23.09 -18.87
N GLY A 650 -11.59 22.96 -20.21
CA GLY A 650 -12.47 23.67 -21.13
C GLY A 650 -12.20 25.18 -21.19
N LEU A 651 -11.03 25.62 -20.71
CA LEU A 651 -10.55 27.00 -20.76
C LEU A 651 -9.62 27.28 -21.96
N GLY A 652 -9.26 26.24 -22.72
CA GLY A 652 -8.43 26.34 -23.92
C GLY A 652 -9.18 26.76 -25.19
N MET A 653 -8.42 26.91 -26.28
CA MET A 653 -8.90 27.25 -27.62
C MET A 653 -9.76 26.13 -28.23
N GLU A 654 -9.36 24.88 -28.00
CA GLU A 654 -10.17 23.74 -28.37
C GLU A 654 -11.35 23.64 -27.38
N PRO A 655 -12.58 23.35 -27.86
CA PRO A 655 -13.65 22.94 -26.93
C PRO A 655 -13.09 21.78 -26.09
N PRO A 656 -13.54 21.61 -24.82
CA PRO A 656 -13.10 20.49 -24.02
C PRO A 656 -13.33 19.24 -24.85
N SER A 657 -12.25 18.70 -25.40
CA SER A 657 -12.30 17.40 -26.01
C SER A 657 -12.66 16.51 -24.83
N LEU A 658 -13.71 15.71 -24.97
CA LEU A 658 -14.04 14.65 -24.02
C LEU A 658 -12.94 13.55 -24.06
N ALA A 659 -11.67 13.94 -24.23
CA ALA A 659 -10.53 13.15 -24.63
C ALA A 659 -9.64 12.73 -23.45
N CYS A 660 -10.15 12.84 -22.23
CA CYS A 660 -9.67 12.02 -21.12
C CYS A 660 -10.86 11.28 -20.52
N GLY A 661 -11.16 10.13 -21.10
CA GLY A 661 -12.12 9.17 -20.55
C GLY A 661 -13.10 8.60 -21.56
N ARG A 662 -13.41 9.29 -22.67
CA ARG A 662 -13.99 8.58 -23.80
C ARG A 662 -12.87 7.79 -24.46
N PHE A 663 -12.90 6.48 -24.27
CA PHE A 663 -12.61 5.61 -25.40
C PHE A 663 -13.35 6.24 -26.58
N ASP A 664 -12.64 6.78 -27.57
CA ASP A 664 -13.22 7.07 -28.89
C ASP A 664 -14.11 5.88 -29.18
N ARG A 665 -15.44 6.02 -29.10
CA ARG A 665 -16.37 4.88 -28.97
C ARG A 665 -16.02 3.93 -30.11
N PRO A 666 -15.21 2.88 -29.87
CA PRO A 666 -15.00 1.96 -30.94
C PRO A 666 -16.35 1.27 -30.99
N ARG A 667 -16.92 1.08 -32.18
CA ARG A 667 -18.17 0.31 -32.31
C ARG A 667 -18.05 -1.06 -31.59
N LEU A 668 -16.82 -1.50 -31.27
CA LEU A 668 -16.47 -2.68 -30.48
C LEU A 668 -15.59 -2.36 -29.27
N LEU A 669 -16.04 -2.72 -28.07
CA LEU A 669 -15.24 -2.66 -26.84
C LEU A 669 -14.02 -3.59 -26.94
N HIS A 670 -12.89 -3.21 -26.31
CA HIS A 670 -11.67 -4.01 -26.29
C HIS A 670 -11.97 -5.46 -25.83
N PRO A 671 -11.40 -6.51 -26.45
CA PRO A 671 -11.63 -7.93 -26.10
C PRO A 671 -11.36 -8.30 -24.63
N ARG A 672 -10.73 -7.39 -23.88
CA ARG A 672 -10.47 -7.53 -22.44
C ARG A 672 -11.76 -7.51 -21.64
N TYR A 673 -12.79 -6.81 -22.09
CA TYR A 673 -14.05 -6.70 -21.36
C TYR A 673 -15.06 -7.79 -21.73
N LEU A 674 -14.66 -8.79 -22.55
CA LEU A 674 -15.51 -9.93 -22.86
C LEU A 674 -15.91 -10.70 -21.59
N ASN A 675 -17.12 -11.25 -21.64
CA ASN A 675 -17.67 -12.11 -20.60
C ASN A 675 -16.71 -13.27 -20.29
N THR A 676 -16.58 -13.62 -19.02
CA THR A 676 -15.65 -14.64 -18.54
C THR A 676 -15.96 -16.03 -19.12
N SER A 677 -17.23 -16.38 -19.32
CA SER A 677 -17.62 -17.66 -19.92
C SER A 677 -17.18 -17.74 -21.38
N LEU A 678 -17.34 -16.65 -22.13
CA LEU A 678 -16.89 -16.56 -23.52
C LEU A 678 -15.36 -16.63 -23.60
N LYS A 679 -14.64 -15.95 -22.70
CA LYS A 679 -13.17 -16.05 -22.62
C LYS A 679 -12.71 -17.48 -22.32
N ILE A 680 -13.39 -18.18 -21.42
CA ILE A 680 -13.09 -19.59 -21.11
C ILE A 680 -13.26 -20.45 -22.36
N ALA A 681 -14.39 -20.32 -23.06
CA ALA A 681 -14.65 -21.05 -24.31
C ALA A 681 -13.58 -20.75 -25.38
N LEU A 682 -13.27 -19.48 -25.62
CA LEU A 682 -12.26 -19.05 -26.59
C LEU A 682 -10.86 -19.60 -26.26
N LYS A 683 -10.46 -19.62 -24.98
CA LYS A 683 -9.18 -20.20 -24.55
C LYS A 683 -9.12 -21.70 -24.81
N ILE A 684 -10.19 -22.43 -24.50
CA ILE A 684 -10.25 -23.88 -24.73
C ILE A 684 -10.16 -24.16 -26.23
N ILE A 685 -10.93 -23.45 -27.05
CA ILE A 685 -10.93 -23.59 -28.52
C ILE A 685 -9.54 -23.25 -29.11
N ALA A 686 -8.94 -22.15 -28.67
CA ALA A 686 -7.62 -21.72 -29.15
C ALA A 686 -6.49 -22.69 -28.78
N GLY A 687 -6.64 -23.48 -27.70
CA GLY A 687 -5.73 -24.58 -27.40
C GLY A 687 -6.07 -25.86 -28.17
N PHE A 688 -7.36 -26.17 -28.31
CA PHE A 688 -7.83 -27.43 -28.88
C PHE A 688 -7.57 -27.52 -30.39
N ILE A 689 -7.86 -26.46 -31.14
CA ILE A 689 -7.71 -26.46 -32.61
C ILE A 689 -6.26 -26.76 -33.04
N PRO A 690 -5.22 -26.06 -32.52
CA PRO A 690 -3.84 -26.37 -32.90
C PRO A 690 -3.43 -27.79 -32.50
N ALA A 691 -3.88 -28.28 -31.34
CA ALA A 691 -3.58 -29.64 -30.91
C ALA A 691 -4.23 -30.68 -31.83
N ALA A 692 -5.51 -30.52 -32.17
CA ALA A 692 -6.25 -31.42 -33.04
C ALA A 692 -5.64 -31.47 -34.45
N LEU A 693 -5.28 -30.31 -35.02
CA LEU A 693 -4.59 -30.24 -36.31
C LEU A 693 -3.22 -30.92 -36.26
N THR A 694 -2.43 -30.69 -35.21
CA THR A 694 -1.11 -31.33 -35.07
C THR A 694 -1.25 -32.84 -34.98
N PHE A 695 -2.14 -33.35 -34.14
CA PHE A 695 -2.36 -34.79 -33.99
C PHE A 695 -2.82 -35.43 -35.31
N GLY A 696 -3.78 -34.80 -36.00
CA GLY A 696 -4.28 -35.31 -37.28
C GLY A 696 -3.25 -35.29 -38.42
N LEU A 697 -2.24 -34.41 -38.37
CA LEU A 697 -1.23 -34.28 -39.41
C LEU A 697 0.09 -35.02 -39.14
N THR A 698 0.36 -35.42 -37.89
CA THR A 698 1.69 -35.93 -37.48
C THR A 698 1.68 -37.35 -36.92
N LYS A 699 0.52 -37.93 -36.62
CA LYS A 699 0.42 -39.27 -36.00
C LYS A 699 -0.15 -40.30 -36.96
N ASP A 700 0.57 -41.41 -37.11
CA ASP A 700 0.17 -42.51 -37.98
C ASP A 700 -0.90 -43.42 -37.33
N TRP A 701 -0.97 -43.44 -36.00
CA TRP A 701 -1.96 -44.24 -35.28
C TRP A 701 -3.32 -43.52 -35.20
N TRP A 702 -4.36 -44.13 -35.80
CA TRP A 702 -5.69 -43.52 -35.96
C TRP A 702 -6.33 -43.01 -34.65
N VAL A 703 -6.14 -43.72 -33.53
CA VAL A 703 -6.67 -43.29 -32.22
C VAL A 703 -6.05 -41.97 -31.81
N LEU A 704 -4.73 -41.83 -31.93
CA LEU A 704 -4.04 -40.60 -31.55
C LEU A 704 -4.23 -39.50 -32.60
N ALA A 705 -4.42 -39.84 -33.88
CA ALA A 705 -4.70 -38.88 -34.95
C ALA A 705 -6.06 -38.18 -34.76
N TYR A 706 -7.13 -38.93 -34.45
CA TYR A 706 -8.49 -38.38 -34.32
C TYR A 706 -8.89 -38.06 -32.87
N LEU A 707 -8.49 -38.87 -31.89
CA LEU A 707 -8.85 -38.69 -30.47
C LEU A 707 -7.71 -38.10 -29.63
N GLY A 708 -6.51 -37.92 -30.17
CA GLY A 708 -5.34 -37.48 -29.41
C GLY A 708 -5.56 -36.17 -28.66
N ALA A 709 -6.15 -35.15 -29.31
CA ALA A 709 -6.46 -33.88 -28.66
C ALA A 709 -7.46 -34.02 -27.50
N PHE A 710 -8.49 -34.86 -27.65
CA PHE A 710 -9.46 -35.14 -26.59
C PHE A 710 -8.81 -35.85 -25.41
N ILE A 711 -7.97 -36.87 -25.66
CA ILE A 711 -7.23 -37.58 -24.62
C ILE A 711 -6.27 -36.63 -23.88
N TRP A 712 -5.53 -35.79 -24.61
CA TRP A 712 -4.60 -34.80 -24.03
C TRP A 712 -5.30 -33.81 -23.11
N PHE A 713 -6.46 -33.31 -23.54
CA PHE A 713 -7.28 -32.38 -22.76
C PHE A 713 -7.95 -33.06 -21.56
N ALA A 714 -8.41 -34.32 -21.72
CA ALA A 714 -9.00 -35.08 -20.63
C ALA A 714 -7.98 -35.33 -19.50
N ILE A 715 -6.76 -35.77 -19.82
CA ILE A 715 -5.70 -35.98 -18.83
C ILE A 715 -5.40 -34.69 -18.06
N THR A 716 -5.13 -33.58 -18.77
CA THR A 716 -4.85 -32.29 -18.12
C THR A 716 -6.05 -31.79 -17.32
N GLY A 717 -7.27 -31.93 -17.86
CA GLY A 717 -8.49 -31.42 -17.26
C GLY A 717 -8.84 -32.12 -15.95
N VAL A 718 -8.89 -33.46 -15.99
CA VAL A 718 -9.18 -34.32 -14.83
C VAL A 718 -8.12 -34.11 -13.74
N ARG A 719 -6.83 -34.09 -14.10
CA ARG A 719 -5.75 -33.84 -13.14
C ARG A 719 -5.90 -32.50 -12.42
N ASN A 720 -6.27 -31.43 -13.12
CA ASN A 720 -6.46 -30.11 -12.51
C ASN A 720 -7.64 -30.11 -11.52
N ILE A 721 -8.74 -30.78 -11.86
CA ILE A 721 -9.91 -30.90 -10.98
C ILE A 721 -9.53 -31.68 -9.71
N ILE A 722 -8.91 -32.86 -9.87
CA ILE A 722 -8.48 -33.71 -8.75
C ILE A 722 -7.52 -32.93 -7.84
N GLN A 723 -6.53 -32.25 -8.41
CA GLN A 723 -5.57 -31.45 -7.65
C GLN A 723 -6.26 -30.37 -6.80
N MET A 724 -7.14 -29.56 -7.41
CA MET A 724 -7.82 -28.47 -6.69
C MET A 724 -8.67 -29.01 -5.52
N VAL A 725 -9.29 -30.18 -5.71
CA VAL A 725 -10.12 -30.82 -4.68
C VAL A 725 -9.27 -31.47 -3.58
N LEU A 726 -8.17 -32.16 -3.91
CA LEU A 726 -7.27 -32.76 -2.93
C LEU A 726 -6.50 -31.71 -2.11
N ALA A 727 -6.08 -30.61 -2.75
CA ALA A 727 -5.45 -29.49 -2.06
C ALA A 727 -6.37 -28.88 -0.99
N ALA A 728 -7.68 -28.82 -1.25
CA ALA A 728 -8.69 -28.37 -0.31
C ALA A 728 -9.02 -29.36 0.83
N GLY A 729 -8.43 -30.56 0.84
CA GLY A 729 -8.61 -31.54 1.91
C GLY A 729 -9.70 -32.59 1.68
N GLY A 730 -10.03 -32.89 0.42
CA GLY A 730 -11.17 -33.72 0.01
C GLY A 730 -11.30 -35.16 0.57
N LEU A 731 -10.35 -35.67 1.36
CA LEU A 731 -10.41 -37.01 1.97
C LEU A 731 -11.00 -37.01 3.40
N THR A 732 -10.99 -35.88 4.11
CA THR A 732 -11.48 -35.74 5.50
C THR A 732 -12.51 -34.62 5.56
N ARG A 733 -13.62 -34.80 4.85
CA ARG A 733 -14.61 -33.77 4.53
C ARG A 733 -15.50 -33.37 5.71
N SER A 734 -15.76 -32.06 5.85
CA SER A 734 -17.06 -31.54 6.27
C SER A 734 -18.00 -31.50 5.04
N SER A 735 -19.28 -31.82 5.19
CA SER A 735 -20.19 -32.11 4.06
C SER A 735 -20.64 -30.88 3.24
N LEU A 736 -20.27 -29.66 3.65
CA LEU A 736 -20.94 -28.42 3.23
C LEU A 736 -20.46 -27.80 1.90
N LEU A 737 -19.27 -28.17 1.40
CA LEU A 737 -18.70 -27.61 0.17
C LEU A 737 -18.91 -28.51 -1.07
N ARG A 738 -19.52 -27.94 -2.13
CA ARG A 738 -19.68 -28.60 -3.43
C ARG A 738 -18.36 -28.55 -4.21
N TRP A 739 -18.09 -29.60 -5.01
CA TRP A 739 -16.86 -29.67 -5.84
C TRP A 739 -16.73 -28.49 -6.80
N ASN A 740 -17.85 -28.01 -7.34
CA ASN A 740 -17.87 -26.87 -8.26
C ASN A 740 -17.35 -25.56 -7.63
N ASP A 741 -17.48 -25.39 -6.31
CA ASP A 741 -17.02 -24.19 -5.61
C ASP A 741 -15.50 -24.22 -5.34
N LEU A 742 -14.89 -25.40 -5.38
CA LEU A 742 -13.44 -25.61 -5.23
C LEU A 742 -12.69 -25.50 -6.57
N VAL A 743 -13.39 -25.64 -7.70
CA VAL A 743 -12.77 -25.67 -9.03
C VAL A 743 -12.74 -24.28 -9.66
N SER A 744 -11.53 -23.76 -9.90
CA SER A 744 -11.34 -22.55 -10.68
C SER A 744 -11.37 -22.86 -12.18
N TRP A 745 -12.51 -22.62 -12.82
CA TRP A 745 -12.70 -22.81 -14.26
C TRP A 745 -11.76 -21.97 -15.13
N GLU A 746 -11.34 -20.78 -14.66
CA GLU A 746 -10.36 -19.96 -15.37
C GLU A 746 -8.96 -20.59 -15.32
N ARG A 747 -8.54 -21.13 -14.16
CA ARG A 747 -7.25 -21.85 -14.01
C ARG A 747 -7.23 -23.13 -14.85
N LEU A 748 -8.37 -23.82 -14.95
CA LEU A 748 -8.56 -24.98 -15.83
C LEU A 748 -8.41 -24.59 -17.30
N ALA A 749 -9.13 -23.56 -17.76
CA ALA A 749 -9.08 -23.08 -19.14
C ALA A 749 -7.67 -22.62 -19.54
N ASP A 750 -6.95 -21.93 -18.65
CA ASP A 750 -5.55 -21.55 -18.86
C ASP A 750 -4.66 -22.80 -19.03
N SER A 751 -4.86 -23.84 -18.21
CA SER A 751 -4.09 -25.10 -18.30
C SER A 751 -4.34 -25.84 -19.62
N LEU A 752 -5.59 -25.85 -20.09
CA LEU A 752 -5.99 -26.47 -21.35
C LEU A 752 -5.45 -25.71 -22.55
N LEU A 753 -5.48 -24.37 -22.52
CA LEU A 753 -4.88 -23.52 -23.57
C LEU A 753 -3.39 -23.82 -23.75
N TYR A 754 -2.60 -23.75 -22.67
CA TYR A 754 -1.15 -23.99 -22.75
C TYR A 754 -0.81 -25.46 -23.04
N THR A 755 -1.61 -26.41 -22.53
CA THR A 755 -1.46 -27.81 -22.94
C THR A 755 -1.67 -27.97 -24.44
N GLY A 756 -2.71 -27.35 -25.01
CA GLY A 756 -2.99 -27.42 -26.43
C GLY A 756 -1.89 -26.82 -27.30
N ILE A 757 -1.37 -25.65 -26.92
CA ILE A 757 -0.26 -24.98 -27.61
C ILE A 757 1.07 -25.78 -27.52
N SER A 758 1.26 -26.58 -26.47
CA SER A 758 2.48 -27.37 -26.31
C SER A 758 2.66 -28.44 -27.39
N VAL A 759 1.56 -28.98 -27.94
CA VAL A 759 1.57 -30.05 -28.94
C VAL A 759 2.23 -29.60 -30.25
N PRO A 760 1.78 -28.54 -30.95
CA PRO A 760 2.45 -28.05 -32.16
C PRO A 760 3.88 -27.57 -31.88
N LEU A 761 4.14 -26.96 -30.73
CA LEU A 761 5.48 -26.49 -30.39
C LEU A 761 6.49 -27.63 -30.28
N LEU A 762 6.16 -28.68 -29.54
CA LEU A 762 7.10 -29.75 -29.25
C LEU A 762 7.19 -30.76 -30.39
N ASP A 763 6.06 -31.13 -30.98
CA ASP A 763 5.99 -32.22 -31.96
C ASP A 763 6.23 -31.74 -33.39
N TYR A 764 5.68 -30.58 -33.77
CA TYR A 764 5.90 -30.03 -35.10
C TYR A 764 7.15 -29.13 -35.15
N VAL A 765 7.22 -28.07 -34.35
CA VAL A 765 8.33 -27.09 -34.46
C VAL A 765 9.66 -27.66 -33.99
N ILE A 766 9.76 -28.19 -32.76
CA ILE A 766 11.03 -28.69 -32.22
C ILE A 766 11.41 -30.02 -32.86
N LYS A 767 10.54 -31.03 -32.82
CA LYS A 767 10.88 -32.38 -33.30
C LYS A 767 10.94 -32.48 -34.82
N THR A 768 9.95 -31.97 -35.55
CA THR A 768 9.84 -32.20 -37.00
C THR A 768 10.63 -31.17 -37.81
N GLU A 769 10.51 -29.88 -37.49
CA GLU A 769 11.15 -28.82 -38.29
C GLU A 769 12.60 -28.56 -37.86
N LEU A 770 12.85 -28.36 -36.56
CA LEU A 770 14.20 -28.06 -36.07
C LEU A 770 15.10 -29.30 -36.05
N LEU A 771 14.70 -30.36 -35.33
CA LEU A 771 15.56 -31.53 -35.12
C LEU A 771 15.66 -32.41 -36.35
N ASN A 772 14.53 -32.83 -36.92
CA ASN A 772 14.51 -33.74 -38.07
C ASN A 772 14.94 -33.04 -39.38
N ARG A 773 14.30 -31.93 -39.77
CA ARG A 773 14.58 -31.28 -41.06
C ARG A 773 15.81 -30.36 -41.07
N ALA A 774 16.02 -29.55 -40.04
CA ALA A 774 17.14 -28.60 -40.04
C ALA A 774 18.46 -29.19 -39.51
N CYS A 775 18.41 -30.13 -38.56
CA CYS A 775 19.61 -30.72 -37.94
C CYS A 775 19.85 -32.19 -38.29
N SER A 776 18.97 -32.85 -39.06
CA SER A 776 19.05 -34.30 -39.39
C SER A 776 19.14 -35.23 -38.18
N ILE A 777 18.68 -34.77 -37.01
CA ILE A 777 18.62 -35.52 -35.76
C ILE A 777 17.28 -36.25 -35.71
N THR A 778 17.32 -37.56 -35.95
CA THR A 778 16.16 -38.45 -35.91
C THR A 778 16.21 -39.38 -34.70
N LEU A 779 15.11 -40.11 -34.47
CA LEU A 779 15.04 -41.14 -33.44
C LEU A 779 16.08 -42.26 -33.67
N GLU A 780 16.43 -42.50 -34.93
CA GLU A 780 17.36 -43.54 -35.38
C GLU A 780 18.82 -43.11 -35.22
N ASN A 781 19.13 -41.83 -35.47
CA ASN A 781 20.52 -41.34 -35.51
C ASN A 781 21.06 -40.92 -34.14
N ALA A 782 20.28 -40.17 -33.35
CA ALA A 782 20.74 -39.61 -32.07
C ALA A 782 19.58 -39.47 -31.06
N PRO A 783 19.04 -40.59 -30.55
CA PRO A 783 17.85 -40.61 -29.71
C PRO A 783 18.03 -39.83 -28.40
N VAL A 784 19.20 -39.95 -27.75
CA VAL A 784 19.49 -39.25 -26.48
C VAL A 784 19.45 -37.74 -26.67
N THR A 785 20.04 -37.23 -27.75
CA THR A 785 20.07 -35.80 -28.08
C THR A 785 18.65 -35.29 -28.37
N LEU A 786 17.87 -36.04 -29.17
CA LEU A 786 16.48 -35.69 -29.47
C LEU A 786 15.62 -35.57 -28.21
N TYR A 787 15.64 -36.58 -27.34
CA TYR A 787 14.85 -36.55 -26.10
C TYR A 787 15.30 -35.47 -25.14
N THR A 788 16.61 -35.21 -25.05
CA THR A 788 17.16 -34.15 -24.19
C THR A 788 16.71 -32.76 -24.65
N VAL A 789 16.80 -32.47 -25.95
CA VAL A 789 16.39 -31.17 -26.51
C VAL A 789 14.88 -30.96 -26.35
N VAL A 790 14.06 -31.98 -26.64
CA VAL A 790 12.60 -31.91 -26.46
C VAL A 790 12.22 -31.73 -24.99
N ALA A 791 12.88 -32.44 -24.07
CA ALA A 791 12.64 -32.32 -22.63
C ALA A 791 13.02 -30.93 -22.10
N LEU A 792 14.14 -30.37 -22.57
CA LEU A 792 14.58 -29.01 -22.21
C LEU A 792 13.62 -27.95 -22.76
N ALA A 793 13.21 -28.06 -24.03
CA ALA A 793 12.24 -27.17 -24.65
C ALA A 793 10.89 -27.20 -23.90
N ASN A 794 10.42 -28.40 -23.52
CA ASN A 794 9.23 -28.56 -22.70
C ASN A 794 9.38 -27.94 -21.31
N ALA A 795 10.50 -28.15 -20.62
CA ALA A 795 10.76 -27.57 -19.30
C ALA A 795 10.80 -26.03 -19.35
N LEU A 796 11.44 -25.45 -20.37
CA LEU A 796 11.46 -24.00 -20.62
C LEU A 796 10.06 -23.45 -20.90
N TYR A 797 9.30 -24.13 -21.79
CA TYR A 797 7.92 -23.78 -22.11
C TYR A 797 7.01 -23.79 -20.87
N ILE A 798 7.12 -24.84 -20.04
CA ILE A 798 6.37 -25.00 -18.80
C ILE A 798 6.69 -23.87 -17.82
N THR A 799 7.98 -23.61 -17.62
CA THR A 799 8.44 -22.55 -16.73
C THR A 799 7.93 -21.18 -17.20
N PHE A 800 8.02 -20.91 -18.50
CA PHE A 800 7.57 -19.66 -19.10
C PHE A 800 6.07 -19.43 -18.85
N HIS A 801 5.20 -20.36 -19.26
CA HIS A 801 3.76 -20.14 -19.14
C HIS A 801 3.27 -20.17 -17.68
N ASN A 802 3.95 -20.88 -16.77
CA ASN A 802 3.64 -20.83 -15.34
C ASN A 802 3.94 -19.47 -14.72
N ILE A 803 5.04 -18.82 -15.13
CA ILE A 803 5.33 -17.43 -14.78
C ILE A 803 4.26 -16.50 -15.37
N LEU A 804 3.82 -16.77 -16.60
CA LEU A 804 2.77 -15.99 -17.25
C LEU A 804 1.41 -16.09 -16.55
N ARG A 805 1.08 -17.27 -16.02
CA ARG A 805 -0.14 -17.54 -15.23
C ARG A 805 -0.07 -16.93 -13.83
N GLY A 806 1.12 -16.59 -13.36
CA GLY A 806 1.34 -16.02 -12.02
C GLY A 806 1.42 -17.07 -10.91
N LEU A 807 1.85 -18.30 -11.23
CA LEU A 807 2.11 -19.33 -10.21
C LEU A 807 3.38 -19.01 -9.40
N PRO A 808 3.45 -19.39 -8.10
CA PRO A 808 4.61 -19.12 -7.25
C PRO A 808 5.92 -19.52 -7.92
N ARG A 809 7.01 -18.76 -7.69
CA ARG A 809 8.33 -19.08 -8.26
C ARG A 809 8.78 -20.50 -7.91
N GLY A 810 8.48 -20.96 -6.70
CA GLY A 810 8.73 -22.34 -6.28
C GLY A 810 7.96 -23.38 -7.12
N THR A 811 6.72 -23.09 -7.51
CA THR A 811 5.94 -23.95 -8.41
C THR A 811 6.51 -23.97 -9.82
N ALA A 812 6.91 -22.81 -10.35
CA ALA A 812 7.53 -22.73 -11.67
C ALA A 812 8.86 -23.53 -11.70
N LEU A 813 9.65 -23.44 -10.63
CA LEU A 813 10.88 -24.21 -10.47
C LEU A 813 10.59 -25.73 -10.30
N GLY A 814 9.63 -26.10 -9.46
CA GLY A 814 9.24 -27.50 -9.28
C GLY A 814 8.74 -28.14 -10.59
N ASN A 815 7.94 -27.40 -11.35
CA ASN A 815 7.45 -27.83 -12.67
C ASN A 815 8.56 -27.93 -13.73
N TRP A 816 9.72 -27.30 -13.54
CA TRP A 816 10.90 -27.51 -14.39
C TRP A 816 11.47 -28.93 -14.20
N PHE A 817 11.53 -29.41 -12.95
CA PHE A 817 11.97 -30.78 -12.61
C PHE A 817 10.93 -31.87 -12.94
N ARG A 818 9.71 -31.49 -13.33
CA ARG A 818 8.63 -32.42 -13.74
C ARG A 818 9.11 -33.45 -14.77
N SER A 819 9.89 -33.03 -15.76
CA SER A 819 10.40 -33.92 -16.82
C SER A 819 11.32 -35.02 -16.28
N ILE A 820 12.07 -34.75 -15.22
CA ILE A 820 12.97 -35.72 -14.58
C ILE A 820 12.15 -36.72 -13.75
N VAL A 821 11.16 -36.25 -13.00
CA VAL A 821 10.29 -37.10 -12.16
C VAL A 821 9.33 -37.96 -13.01
N SER A 822 8.93 -37.47 -14.19
CA SER A 822 7.96 -38.18 -15.03
C SER A 822 8.51 -39.43 -15.72
N ILE A 823 9.82 -39.52 -15.94
CA ILE A 823 10.44 -40.65 -16.66
C ILE A 823 10.34 -41.96 -15.85
N PRO A 824 10.81 -42.02 -14.58
CA PRO A 824 10.63 -43.22 -13.76
C PRO A 824 9.15 -43.60 -13.59
N LEU A 825 8.27 -42.61 -13.46
CA LEU A 825 6.85 -42.83 -13.26
C LEU A 825 6.19 -43.43 -14.51
N ALA A 826 6.57 -42.97 -15.70
CA ALA A 826 6.10 -43.53 -16.98
C ALA A 826 6.54 -44.99 -17.15
N LEU A 827 7.80 -45.31 -16.82
CA LEU A 827 8.30 -46.69 -16.84
C LEU A 827 7.51 -47.58 -15.88
N GLY A 828 7.26 -47.10 -14.65
CA GLY A 828 6.46 -47.83 -13.67
C GLY A 828 5.02 -48.09 -14.14
N TYR A 829 4.37 -47.10 -14.75
CA TYR A 829 3.03 -47.28 -15.34
C TYR A 829 3.03 -48.29 -16.49
N SER A 830 3.99 -48.20 -17.42
CA SER A 830 4.13 -49.15 -18.52
C SER A 830 4.33 -50.58 -18.01
N TRP A 831 5.21 -50.78 -17.01
CA TRP A 831 5.44 -52.11 -16.42
C TRP A 831 4.20 -52.66 -15.72
N GLY A 832 3.48 -51.82 -14.96
CA GLY A 832 2.24 -52.21 -14.28
C GLY A 832 1.15 -52.64 -15.26
N ILE A 833 0.95 -51.89 -16.35
CA ILE A 833 -0.04 -52.22 -17.39
C ILE A 833 0.36 -53.51 -18.12
N ILE A 834 1.63 -53.69 -18.48
CA ILE A 834 2.13 -54.91 -19.13
C ILE A 834 1.92 -56.12 -18.20
N ALA A 835 2.21 -55.99 -16.91
CA ALA A 835 2.00 -57.06 -15.92
C ALA A 835 0.51 -57.43 -15.79
N LEU A 836 -0.38 -56.43 -15.76
CA LEU A 836 -1.83 -56.63 -15.70
C LEU A 836 -2.35 -57.36 -16.95
N LEU A 837 -1.93 -56.93 -18.15
CA LEU A 837 -2.32 -57.55 -19.41
C LEU A 837 -1.79 -58.98 -19.57
N ARG A 838 -0.56 -59.22 -19.10
CA ARG A 838 0.00 -60.60 -19.01
C ARG A 838 -0.81 -61.47 -18.06
N SER A 839 -1.22 -60.92 -16.91
CA SER A 839 -2.09 -61.65 -15.95
C SER A 839 -3.50 -61.91 -16.50
N ALA A 840 -3.97 -61.08 -17.43
CA ALA A 840 -5.23 -61.25 -18.16
C ALA A 840 -5.10 -62.13 -19.41
N GLY A 841 -3.99 -62.88 -19.57
CA GLY A 841 -3.81 -63.87 -20.64
C GLY A 841 -3.27 -63.35 -21.98
N HIS A 842 -2.84 -62.09 -22.07
CA HIS A 842 -2.27 -61.54 -23.30
C HIS A 842 -0.75 -61.74 -23.33
N ALA A 843 -0.30 -62.73 -24.11
CA ALA A 843 1.12 -63.11 -24.21
C ALA A 843 2.03 -61.99 -24.75
N ASP A 844 1.50 -61.16 -25.66
CA ASP A 844 2.21 -60.03 -26.28
C ASP A 844 1.74 -58.67 -25.77
N ALA A 845 1.64 -58.55 -24.45
CA ALA A 845 1.20 -57.33 -23.77
C ALA A 845 2.10 -56.09 -24.04
N ALA A 846 3.37 -56.30 -24.40
CA ALA A 846 4.31 -55.21 -24.65
C ALA A 846 4.00 -54.49 -25.98
N ALA A 847 3.75 -55.26 -27.06
CA ALA A 847 3.37 -54.71 -28.37
C ALA A 847 2.03 -53.97 -28.32
N LEU A 848 1.10 -54.39 -27.44
CA LEU A 848 -0.18 -53.70 -27.23
C LEU A 848 -0.04 -52.35 -26.49
N VAL A 849 1.00 -52.19 -25.66
CA VAL A 849 1.23 -50.98 -24.85
C VAL A 849 2.09 -49.95 -25.58
N GLU A 850 2.91 -50.37 -26.54
CA GLU A 850 3.81 -49.51 -27.30
C GLU A 850 3.11 -48.31 -28.00
N PRO A 851 1.97 -48.48 -28.70
CA PRO A 851 1.21 -47.36 -29.27
C PRO A 851 0.69 -46.36 -28.22
N TRP A 852 0.49 -46.82 -26.98
CA TRP A 852 0.02 -46.02 -25.86
C TRP A 852 1.14 -45.30 -25.10
N ALA A 853 2.42 -45.53 -25.44
CA ALA A 853 3.56 -44.98 -24.71
C ALA A 853 3.51 -43.44 -24.58
N ALA A 854 3.04 -42.73 -25.62
CA ALA A 854 2.86 -41.28 -25.58
C ALA A 854 1.78 -40.84 -24.57
N VAL A 855 0.68 -41.59 -24.49
CA VAL A 855 -0.42 -41.33 -23.55
C VAL A 855 0.01 -41.63 -22.11
N ILE A 856 0.72 -42.74 -21.90
CA ILE A 856 1.27 -43.13 -20.59
C ILE A 856 2.29 -42.09 -20.10
N SER A 857 3.20 -41.65 -20.98
CA SER A 857 4.18 -40.60 -20.66
C SER A 857 3.51 -39.27 -20.31
N LYS A 858 2.46 -38.87 -21.04
CA LYS A 858 1.66 -37.69 -20.74
C LYS A 858 0.97 -37.80 -19.38
N LEU A 859 0.32 -38.93 -19.10
CA LEU A 859 -0.34 -39.21 -17.82
C LEU A 859 0.65 -39.17 -16.64
N ALA A 860 1.82 -39.77 -16.81
CA ALA A 860 2.88 -39.77 -15.81
C ALA A 860 3.39 -38.35 -15.51
N SER A 861 3.60 -37.58 -16.57
CA SER A 861 3.99 -36.18 -16.47
C SER A 861 2.95 -35.35 -15.70
N ASP A 862 1.67 -35.49 -16.00
CA ASP A 862 0.61 -34.74 -15.29
C ASP A 862 0.39 -35.23 -13.85
N THR A 863 0.64 -36.51 -13.57
CA THR A 863 0.65 -37.02 -12.20
C THR A 863 1.75 -36.35 -11.38
N ALA A 864 2.98 -36.31 -11.90
CA ALA A 864 4.10 -35.63 -11.25
C ALA A 864 3.78 -34.14 -11.00
N ALA A 865 3.19 -33.47 -11.98
CA ALA A 865 2.72 -32.09 -11.81
C ALA A 865 1.63 -32.00 -10.73
N GLY A 866 0.66 -32.93 -10.73
CA GLY A 866 -0.44 -32.97 -9.75
C GLY A 866 0.07 -33.03 -8.32
N VAL A 867 1.11 -33.83 -8.09
CA VAL A 867 1.81 -33.91 -6.79
C VAL A 867 2.53 -32.60 -6.47
N ILE A 868 3.36 -32.09 -7.37
CA ILE A 868 4.16 -30.86 -7.15
C ILE A 868 3.25 -29.67 -6.85
N GLU A 869 2.26 -29.41 -7.69
CA GLU A 869 1.36 -28.28 -7.49
C GLU A 869 0.38 -28.52 -6.33
N GLY A 870 -0.04 -29.77 -6.09
CA GLY A 870 -0.91 -30.12 -4.95
C GLY A 870 -0.23 -29.91 -3.59
N LEU A 871 1.07 -30.22 -3.48
CA LEU A 871 1.86 -29.92 -2.28
C LEU A 871 1.98 -28.42 -2.04
N VAL A 872 2.19 -27.63 -3.09
CA VAL A 872 2.25 -26.16 -2.98
C VAL A 872 0.89 -25.57 -2.59
N ASP A 873 -0.19 -25.99 -3.26
CA ASP A 873 -1.54 -25.53 -2.95
C ASP A 873 -1.92 -25.91 -1.50
N ARG A 874 -1.50 -27.10 -1.01
CA ARG A 874 -1.64 -27.53 0.39
C ARG A 874 -0.85 -26.64 1.35
N ALA A 875 0.42 -26.37 1.07
CA ALA A 875 1.25 -25.51 1.91
C ALA A 875 0.67 -24.08 1.98
N GLN A 876 0.17 -23.57 0.85
CA GLN A 876 -0.48 -22.27 0.79
C GLN A 876 -1.78 -22.22 1.62
N ALA A 877 -2.64 -23.23 1.51
CA ALA A 877 -3.86 -23.33 2.31
C ALA A 877 -3.53 -23.40 3.81
N THR A 878 -2.55 -24.22 4.20
CA THR A 878 -2.11 -24.36 5.61
C THR A 878 -1.58 -23.04 6.16
N ARG A 879 -0.72 -22.35 5.40
CA ARG A 879 -0.19 -21.03 5.78
C ARG A 879 -1.28 -19.98 5.92
N LEU A 880 -2.28 -19.98 5.03
CA LEU A 880 -3.42 -19.08 5.11
C LEU A 880 -4.23 -19.33 6.37
N ARG A 881 -4.51 -20.59 6.69
CA ARG A 881 -5.24 -20.98 7.91
C ARG A 881 -4.49 -20.66 9.18
N LEU A 882 -3.18 -20.88 9.22
CA LEU A 882 -2.35 -20.49 10.37
C LEU A 882 -2.46 -18.99 10.63
N TRP A 883 -2.44 -18.20 9.57
CA TRP A 883 -2.59 -16.76 9.67
C TRP A 883 -3.98 -16.32 10.13
N ASP A 884 -5.05 -16.96 9.60
CA ASP A 884 -6.42 -16.68 10.01
C ASP A 884 -6.64 -16.99 11.49
N TYR A 885 -6.18 -18.16 11.96
CA TYR A 885 -6.28 -18.54 13.38
C TYR A 885 -5.42 -17.65 14.28
N ASN A 886 -4.16 -17.38 13.92
CA ASN A 886 -3.30 -16.51 14.74
C ASN A 886 -3.90 -15.12 14.91
N THR A 887 -4.51 -14.58 13.85
CA THR A 887 -5.18 -13.28 13.92
C THR A 887 -6.37 -13.33 14.89
N LYS A 888 -7.16 -14.42 14.85
CA LYS A 888 -8.33 -14.58 15.71
C LYS A 888 -8.02 -14.92 17.16
N LEU A 889 -7.02 -15.76 17.39
CA LEU A 889 -6.54 -16.09 18.72
C LEU A 889 -5.93 -14.87 19.40
N ALA A 890 -5.14 -14.07 18.67
CA ALA A 890 -4.64 -12.81 19.21
C ALA A 890 -5.77 -11.85 19.60
N GLN A 891 -6.83 -11.73 18.78
CA GLN A 891 -8.02 -10.94 19.13
C GLN A 891 -8.76 -11.50 20.35
N LEU A 892 -8.87 -12.82 20.46
CA LEU A 892 -9.51 -13.48 21.59
C LEU A 892 -8.75 -13.21 22.89
N PHE A 893 -7.43 -13.43 22.90
CA PHE A 893 -6.59 -13.23 24.08
C PHE A 893 -6.47 -11.75 24.46
N ASP A 894 -6.41 -10.82 23.50
CA ASP A 894 -6.49 -9.38 23.77
C ASP A 894 -7.84 -8.99 24.41
N THR A 895 -8.94 -9.63 23.97
CA THR A 895 -10.26 -9.42 24.58
C THR A 895 -10.30 -9.98 26.00
N PHE A 896 -9.73 -11.16 26.22
CA PHE A 896 -9.61 -11.75 27.55
C PHE A 896 -8.76 -10.88 28.49
N GLN A 897 -7.61 -10.38 28.04
CA GLN A 897 -6.78 -9.44 28.80
C GLN A 897 -7.55 -8.16 29.17
N LYS A 898 -8.37 -7.62 28.26
CA LYS A 898 -9.23 -6.48 28.57
C LYS A 898 -10.30 -6.80 29.61
N LEU A 899 -10.84 -8.01 29.61
CA LEU A 899 -11.77 -8.47 30.64
C LEU A 899 -11.07 -8.56 31.99
N GLU A 900 -9.91 -9.22 32.07
CA GLU A 900 -9.09 -9.33 33.29
C GLU A 900 -8.70 -7.96 33.86
N LEU A 901 -8.23 -7.03 33.02
CA LEU A 901 -7.90 -5.67 33.45
C LEU A 901 -9.12 -4.87 33.93
N ARG A 902 -10.32 -5.22 33.44
CA ARG A 902 -11.56 -4.50 33.76
C ARG A 902 -12.26 -5.05 34.99
N PHE A 903 -12.19 -6.37 35.19
CA PHE A 903 -12.81 -7.11 36.29
C PHE A 903 -11.73 -7.75 37.18
N PRO A 904 -10.81 -6.98 37.79
CA PRO A 904 -9.69 -7.53 38.55
C PRO A 904 -10.12 -8.27 39.84
N GLN A 905 -11.39 -8.13 40.24
CA GLN A 905 -11.97 -8.76 41.43
C GLN A 905 -12.78 -10.03 41.10
N GLU A 906 -13.10 -10.25 39.82
CA GLU A 906 -13.90 -11.39 39.39
C GLU A 906 -13.00 -12.43 38.72
N ASP A 907 -13.32 -13.71 38.89
CA ASP A 907 -12.66 -14.77 38.15
C ASP A 907 -13.27 -14.85 36.74
N VAL A 908 -12.61 -14.23 35.77
CA VAL A 908 -13.07 -14.19 34.37
C VAL A 908 -13.15 -15.59 33.77
N LEU A 909 -12.31 -16.53 34.19
CA LEU A 909 -12.40 -17.93 33.75
C LEU A 909 -13.68 -18.58 34.26
N ALA A 910 -14.00 -18.42 35.54
CA ALA A 910 -15.24 -18.94 36.12
C ALA A 910 -16.50 -18.31 35.47
N LEU A 911 -16.43 -17.02 35.08
CA LEU A 911 -17.51 -16.39 34.32
C LEU A 911 -17.70 -17.04 32.94
N LEU A 912 -16.61 -17.36 32.23
CA LEU A 912 -16.68 -18.02 30.92
C LEU A 912 -17.21 -19.47 30.99
N GLU A 913 -17.18 -20.12 32.15
CA GLU A 913 -17.80 -21.45 32.34
C GLU A 913 -19.34 -21.41 32.26
N SER A 914 -19.96 -20.26 32.55
CA SER A 914 -21.41 -20.08 32.48
C SER A 914 -21.80 -18.96 31.51
N PRO A 915 -22.07 -19.28 30.22
CA PRO A 915 -22.37 -18.28 29.19
C PRO A 915 -23.54 -17.34 29.54
N GLU A 916 -24.49 -17.81 30.34
CA GLU A 916 -25.63 -17.01 30.80
C GLU A 916 -25.23 -15.95 31.84
N GLN A 917 -24.47 -16.32 32.88
CA GLN A 917 -24.00 -15.35 33.88
C GLN A 917 -22.97 -14.40 33.27
N PHE A 918 -22.14 -14.91 32.36
CA PHE A 918 -21.21 -14.10 31.58
C PHE A 918 -21.92 -12.97 30.83
N MET A 919 -22.99 -13.27 30.09
CA MET A 919 -23.73 -12.28 29.31
C MET A 919 -24.59 -11.35 30.17
N LEU A 920 -25.13 -11.85 31.28
CA LEU A 920 -25.82 -10.98 32.26
C LEU A 920 -24.86 -9.95 32.86
N THR A 921 -23.65 -10.37 33.26
CA THR A 921 -22.63 -9.49 33.83
C THR A 921 -22.13 -8.47 32.81
N LEU A 922 -21.85 -8.90 31.57
CA LEU A 922 -21.39 -8.01 30.50
C LEU A 922 -22.48 -7.07 29.96
N SER A 923 -23.73 -7.52 29.86
CA SER A 923 -24.83 -6.70 29.36
C SER A 923 -25.22 -5.55 30.30
N TYR A 924 -24.95 -5.72 31.61
CA TYR A 924 -25.18 -4.70 32.64
C TYR A 924 -24.11 -3.60 32.62
N GLU A 925 -22.83 -3.97 32.48
CA GLU A 925 -21.72 -3.01 32.63
C GLU A 925 -21.07 -2.54 31.31
N ASN A 926 -21.15 -3.31 30.21
CA ASN A 926 -20.58 -2.93 28.91
C ASN A 926 -21.13 -3.74 27.71
N LYS A 927 -22.07 -3.16 26.95
CA LYS A 927 -22.73 -3.76 25.75
C LYS A 927 -21.82 -4.04 24.53
N GLY A 928 -20.50 -4.08 24.68
CA GLY A 928 -19.53 -4.16 23.57
C GLY A 928 -18.68 -5.43 23.50
N LEU A 929 -18.15 -5.89 24.64
CA LEU A 929 -17.17 -7.00 24.68
C LEU A 929 -17.80 -8.36 24.36
N GLU A 930 -19.04 -8.56 24.79
CA GLU A 930 -19.88 -9.71 24.46
C GLU A 930 -19.95 -9.95 22.94
N ASN A 931 -20.23 -8.89 22.17
CA ASN A 931 -20.31 -8.95 20.72
C ASN A 931 -18.98 -9.37 20.07
N ILE A 932 -17.84 -8.97 20.66
CA ILE A 932 -16.51 -9.33 20.15
C ILE A 932 -16.28 -10.83 20.30
N ILE A 933 -16.65 -11.42 21.44
CA ILE A 933 -16.48 -12.85 21.71
C ILE A 933 -17.41 -13.69 20.85
N ILE A 934 -18.67 -13.26 20.66
CA ILE A 934 -19.60 -13.89 19.71
C ILE A 934 -19.02 -13.88 18.30
N VAL A 935 -18.55 -12.71 17.82
CA VAL A 935 -17.98 -12.57 16.48
C VAL A 935 -16.74 -13.43 16.29
N ASN A 936 -15.86 -13.49 17.29
CA ASN A 936 -14.68 -14.37 17.27
C ASN A 936 -15.09 -15.84 17.16
N SER A 937 -16.05 -16.28 17.96
CA SER A 937 -16.51 -17.67 17.98
C SER A 937 -17.24 -18.06 16.69
N LEU A 938 -18.03 -17.16 16.10
CA LEU A 938 -18.67 -17.37 14.79
C LEU A 938 -17.64 -17.50 13.65
N ASP A 939 -16.56 -16.72 13.69
CA ASP A 939 -15.48 -16.84 12.71
C ASP A 939 -14.69 -18.15 12.88
N LEU A 940 -14.42 -18.57 14.12
CA LEU A 940 -13.75 -19.84 14.43
C LEU A 940 -14.60 -21.05 14.02
N LEU A 941 -15.92 -21.00 14.27
CA LEU A 941 -16.90 -21.96 13.75
C LEU A 941 -16.85 -22.04 12.22
N TYR A 942 -16.88 -20.88 11.55
CA TYR A 942 -16.78 -20.82 10.08
C TYR A 942 -15.47 -21.40 9.57
N PHE A 943 -14.34 -21.13 10.24
CA PHE A 943 -13.06 -21.73 9.87
C PHE A 943 -13.13 -23.25 9.99
N TRP A 944 -13.57 -23.77 11.13
CA TRP A 944 -13.61 -25.21 11.40
C TRP A 944 -14.48 -25.99 10.39
N MET A 945 -15.67 -25.46 10.08
CA MET A 945 -16.66 -26.15 9.26
C MET A 945 -16.50 -25.92 7.77
N TYR A 946 -16.06 -24.72 7.34
CA TYR A 946 -16.09 -24.31 5.94
C TYR A 946 -14.70 -24.16 5.31
N GLN A 947 -13.66 -23.83 6.08
CA GLN A 947 -12.36 -23.50 5.50
C GLN A 947 -11.45 -24.74 5.35
N PRO A 948 -10.79 -24.95 4.19
CA PRO A 948 -9.93 -26.10 3.96
C PRO A 948 -8.75 -26.11 4.93
N ARG A 949 -8.41 -27.30 5.45
CA ARG A 949 -7.29 -27.56 6.39
C ARG A 949 -7.39 -26.86 7.75
N ALA A 950 -8.49 -26.19 8.05
CA ALA A 950 -8.66 -25.47 9.30
C ALA A 950 -8.61 -26.38 10.54
N ARG A 951 -9.22 -27.58 10.46
CA ARG A 951 -9.21 -28.57 11.56
C ARG A 951 -7.79 -29.01 11.95
N THR A 952 -6.95 -29.30 10.95
CA THR A 952 -5.56 -29.74 11.16
C THR A 952 -4.72 -28.64 11.80
N VAL A 953 -4.90 -27.40 11.36
CA VAL A 953 -4.15 -26.25 11.90
C VAL A 953 -4.59 -25.93 13.33
N LEU A 954 -5.90 -25.94 13.63
CA LEU A 954 -6.38 -25.70 14.99
C LEU A 954 -5.89 -26.78 15.96
N ALA A 955 -5.94 -28.06 15.57
CA ALA A 955 -5.42 -29.15 16.38
C ALA A 955 -3.93 -29.00 16.71
N ARG A 956 -3.15 -28.44 15.77
CA ARG A 956 -1.75 -28.10 16.02
C ARG A 956 -1.62 -26.92 16.99
N LEU A 957 -2.34 -25.82 16.78
CA LEU A 957 -2.29 -24.65 17.66
C LEU A 957 -2.70 -24.98 19.10
N LEU A 958 -3.75 -25.79 19.29
CA LEU A 958 -4.19 -26.22 20.62
C LEU A 958 -3.13 -27.05 21.37
N ARG A 959 -2.27 -27.80 20.65
CA ARG A 959 -1.14 -28.52 21.26
C ARG A 959 -0.06 -27.57 21.76
N GLU A 960 0.18 -26.51 21.01
CA GLU A 960 1.19 -25.48 21.29
C GLU A 960 0.74 -24.53 22.42
N MET A 961 -0.57 -24.36 22.65
CA MET A 961 -1.12 -23.53 23.73
C MET A 961 -0.81 -24.05 25.14
N SER A 962 -0.69 -23.10 26.07
CA SER A 962 -0.67 -23.38 27.52
C SER A 962 -2.01 -23.97 27.99
N VAL A 963 -2.04 -24.55 29.20
CA VAL A 963 -3.28 -25.11 29.77
C VAL A 963 -4.32 -24.00 29.97
N GLU A 964 -3.90 -22.83 30.44
CA GLU A 964 -4.78 -21.68 30.64
C GLU A 964 -5.29 -21.11 29.32
N GLU A 965 -4.40 -20.90 28.34
CA GLU A 965 -4.78 -20.41 27.00
C GLU A 965 -5.79 -21.35 26.33
N ARG A 966 -5.60 -22.66 26.47
CA ARG A 966 -6.51 -23.67 25.94
C ARG A 966 -7.87 -23.62 26.65
N LYS A 967 -7.90 -23.45 27.98
CA LYS A 967 -9.15 -23.29 28.75
C LYS A 967 -9.90 -22.03 28.32
N VAL A 968 -9.22 -20.88 28.25
CA VAL A 968 -9.80 -19.61 27.76
C VAL A 968 -10.40 -19.81 26.37
N PHE A 969 -9.65 -20.45 25.46
CA PHE A 969 -10.13 -20.75 24.12
C PHE A 969 -11.41 -21.60 24.15
N LEU A 970 -11.41 -22.75 24.81
CA LEU A 970 -12.55 -23.66 24.82
C LEU A 970 -13.78 -23.03 25.48
N LEU A 971 -13.62 -22.39 26.64
CA LEU A 971 -14.73 -21.78 27.36
C LEU A 971 -15.36 -20.62 26.55
N SER A 972 -14.54 -19.82 25.88
CA SER A 972 -15.04 -18.73 25.04
C SER A 972 -15.97 -19.20 23.91
N GLN A 973 -15.83 -20.45 23.44
CA GLN A 973 -16.68 -20.99 22.37
C GLN A 973 -18.09 -21.35 22.83
N TYR A 974 -18.33 -21.58 24.13
CA TYR A 974 -19.66 -21.90 24.65
C TYR A 974 -20.68 -20.77 24.49
N VAL A 975 -20.23 -19.55 24.18
CA VAL A 975 -21.11 -18.45 23.77
C VAL A 975 -22.00 -18.83 22.58
N LEU A 976 -21.56 -19.79 21.74
CA LEU A 976 -22.33 -20.31 20.59
C LEU A 976 -23.58 -21.11 20.99
N LEU A 977 -23.81 -21.38 22.27
CA LEU A 977 -25.07 -21.98 22.75
C LEU A 977 -26.19 -20.94 22.88
N ARG A 978 -25.88 -19.64 22.80
CA ARG A 978 -26.81 -18.52 22.98
C ARG A 978 -27.51 -18.17 21.66
N GLU A 979 -28.36 -19.10 21.20
CA GLU A 979 -29.07 -19.02 19.92
C GLU A 979 -29.93 -17.75 19.79
N ARG A 980 -30.56 -17.29 20.87
CA ARG A 980 -31.44 -16.10 20.86
C ARG A 980 -30.64 -14.82 20.61
N GLU A 981 -29.58 -14.61 21.37
CA GLU A 981 -28.71 -13.44 21.30
C GLU A 981 -27.99 -13.37 19.95
N ILE A 982 -27.46 -14.50 19.49
CA ILE A 982 -26.77 -14.59 18.19
C ILE A 982 -27.75 -14.35 17.03
N SER A 983 -28.94 -14.94 17.08
CA SER A 983 -29.98 -14.70 16.06
C SER A 983 -30.39 -13.23 16.01
N GLN A 984 -30.53 -12.58 17.18
CA GLN A 984 -30.82 -11.15 17.25
C GLN A 984 -29.69 -10.32 16.62
N LEU A 985 -28.41 -10.65 16.85
CA LEU A 985 -27.29 -9.95 16.21
C LEU A 985 -27.31 -10.07 14.68
N PHE A 986 -27.67 -11.23 14.14
CA PHE A 986 -27.86 -11.40 12.69
C PHE A 986 -29.02 -10.55 12.16
N LEU A 987 -30.16 -10.52 12.86
CA LEU A 987 -31.33 -9.69 12.51
C LEU A 987 -31.02 -8.20 12.59
N ASP A 988 -30.22 -7.80 13.58
CA ASP A 988 -29.72 -6.43 13.74
C ASP A 988 -28.72 -6.05 12.65
N GLY A 989 -28.26 -7.02 11.84
CA GLY A 989 -27.51 -6.79 10.61
C GLY A 989 -26.02 -7.11 10.70
N LEU A 990 -25.58 -8.01 11.59
CA LEU A 990 -24.17 -8.40 11.77
C LEU A 990 -23.42 -8.67 10.46
N VAL A 991 -24.06 -9.32 9.48
CA VAL A 991 -23.47 -9.59 8.15
C VAL A 991 -24.24 -8.92 7.00
N GLY A 992 -25.03 -7.90 7.30
CA GLY A 992 -25.84 -7.16 6.34
C GLY A 992 -27.08 -7.90 5.82
N LYS A 993 -27.63 -7.46 4.67
CA LYS A 993 -28.95 -7.90 4.17
C LYS A 993 -29.04 -9.39 3.80
N ASN A 994 -27.91 -10.03 3.48
CA ASN A 994 -27.86 -11.44 3.08
C ASN A 994 -27.57 -12.37 4.27
N PHE A 995 -28.07 -12.03 5.47
CA PHE A 995 -27.78 -12.77 6.70
C PHE A 995 -28.37 -14.18 6.76
N ALA A 996 -29.45 -14.45 6.01
CA ALA A 996 -30.19 -15.72 6.09
C ALA A 996 -29.30 -16.96 5.92
N ARG A 997 -28.28 -16.91 5.03
CA ARG A 997 -27.35 -18.02 4.83
C ARG A 997 -26.41 -18.23 6.02
N ALA A 998 -25.90 -17.14 6.59
CA ALA A 998 -24.99 -17.20 7.73
C ALA A 998 -25.73 -17.65 9.00
N LEU A 999 -26.97 -17.17 9.19
CA LEU A 999 -27.83 -17.59 10.31
C LEU A 999 -28.18 -19.07 10.22
N ALA A 1000 -28.63 -19.56 9.06
CA ALA A 1000 -28.93 -20.98 8.86
C ALA A 1000 -27.69 -21.85 9.12
N PHE A 1001 -26.53 -21.45 8.61
CA PHE A 1001 -25.27 -22.14 8.88
C PHE A 1001 -24.95 -22.22 10.37
N TYR A 1002 -25.09 -21.12 11.12
CA TYR A 1002 -24.85 -21.11 12.56
C TYR A 1002 -25.79 -22.08 13.30
N LEU A 1003 -27.09 -22.02 13.01
CA LEU A 1003 -28.08 -22.86 13.67
C LEU A 1003 -27.86 -24.36 13.37
N ASP A 1004 -27.45 -24.69 12.15
CA ASP A 1004 -27.24 -26.09 11.73
C ASP A 1004 -25.94 -26.71 12.26
N THR A 1005 -24.88 -25.90 12.49
CA THR A 1005 -23.50 -26.43 12.68
C THR A 1005 -22.86 -26.12 14.03
N SER A 1006 -23.40 -25.18 14.81
CA SER A 1006 -22.81 -24.73 16.08
C SER A 1006 -22.64 -25.86 17.10
N ARG A 1007 -23.64 -26.75 17.24
CA ARG A 1007 -23.59 -27.87 18.20
C ARG A 1007 -22.56 -28.93 17.81
N GLU A 1008 -22.58 -29.35 16.54
CA GLU A 1008 -21.59 -30.30 15.98
C GLU A 1008 -20.15 -29.78 16.18
N TYR A 1009 -19.93 -28.48 15.98
CA TYR A 1009 -18.64 -27.85 16.19
C TYR A 1009 -18.16 -27.93 17.65
N LEU A 1010 -19.04 -27.66 18.61
CA LEU A 1010 -18.69 -27.72 20.04
C LEU A 1010 -18.37 -29.15 20.48
N GLU A 1011 -19.14 -30.15 20.00
CA GLU A 1011 -18.88 -31.57 20.25
C GLU A 1011 -17.53 -32.01 19.65
N ASP A 1012 -17.25 -31.61 18.40
CA ASP A 1012 -15.98 -31.86 17.72
C ASP A 1012 -14.77 -31.28 18.50
N LEU A 1013 -14.93 -30.07 19.04
CA LEU A 1013 -13.89 -29.40 19.84
C LEU A 1013 -13.64 -30.10 21.18
N GLN A 1014 -14.70 -30.50 21.88
CA GLN A 1014 -14.57 -31.27 23.13
C GLN A 1014 -13.87 -32.61 22.88
N ALA A 1015 -14.26 -33.33 21.83
CA ALA A 1015 -13.61 -34.58 21.43
C ALA A 1015 -12.14 -34.38 21.07
N LEU A 1016 -11.80 -33.26 20.41
CA LEU A 1016 -10.41 -32.90 20.13
C LEU A 1016 -9.64 -32.59 21.41
N ALA A 1017 -10.20 -31.80 22.32
CA ALA A 1017 -9.57 -31.45 23.59
C ALA A 1017 -9.25 -32.70 24.43
N ALA A 1018 -10.23 -33.61 24.59
CA ALA A 1018 -10.05 -34.88 25.30
C ALA A 1018 -8.93 -35.74 24.70
N ARG A 1019 -8.84 -35.83 23.35
CA ARG A 1019 -7.74 -36.55 22.68
C ARG A 1019 -6.37 -35.94 22.94
N LEU A 1020 -6.28 -34.61 23.08
CA LEU A 1020 -5.03 -33.92 23.35
C LEU A 1020 -4.59 -34.02 24.82
N GLU A 1021 -5.52 -34.22 25.75
CA GLU A 1021 -5.23 -34.51 27.15
C GLU A 1021 -4.67 -35.93 27.31
N VAL A 1022 -5.33 -36.92 26.73
CA VAL A 1022 -4.87 -38.32 26.72
C VAL A 1022 -3.49 -38.48 26.08
N ALA A 1023 -3.22 -37.76 24.98
CA ALA A 1023 -1.92 -37.81 24.32
C ALA A 1023 -0.77 -37.24 25.17
N ARG A 1024 -1.04 -36.26 26.04
CA ARG A 1024 -0.04 -35.69 26.96
C ARG A 1024 0.29 -36.62 28.13
N GLU A 1025 -0.66 -37.42 28.60
CA GLU A 1025 -0.42 -38.41 29.66
C GLU A 1025 0.46 -39.58 29.19
N THR A 1026 0.54 -39.82 27.87
CA THR A 1026 1.35 -40.87 27.26
C THR A 1026 2.75 -40.45 26.80
N ASP A 1027 3.07 -39.15 26.80
CA ASP A 1027 4.41 -38.66 26.44
C ASP A 1027 5.34 -38.70 27.68
N PRO A 1028 6.56 -39.27 27.59
CA PRO A 1028 7.50 -39.28 28.70
C PRO A 1028 7.91 -37.84 29.07
N PRO A 1029 8.14 -37.54 30.37
CA PRO A 1029 8.51 -36.20 30.79
C PRO A 1029 9.82 -35.76 30.09
N PRO A 1030 9.95 -34.47 29.71
CA PRO A 1030 11.20 -33.97 29.15
C PRO A 1030 12.34 -34.18 30.16
N PRO A 1031 13.58 -34.45 29.69
CA PRO A 1031 14.71 -34.63 30.59
C PRO A 1031 14.89 -33.38 31.45
N ALA A 1032 15.03 -33.59 32.76
CA ALA A 1032 15.21 -32.54 33.76
C ALA A 1032 16.30 -31.55 33.31
N SER A 1033 15.97 -30.26 33.30
CA SER A 1033 16.92 -29.20 33.05
C SER A 1033 18.08 -29.29 34.05
N PRO A 1034 19.35 -29.13 33.64
CA PRO A 1034 20.46 -29.10 34.58
C PRO A 1034 20.30 -27.91 35.54
N PRO A 1035 20.76 -28.02 36.80
CA PRO A 1035 20.55 -26.99 37.81
C PRO A 1035 21.17 -25.67 37.35
N VAL A 1036 20.35 -24.61 37.46
CA VAL A 1036 20.74 -23.22 37.22
C VAL A 1036 21.82 -22.84 38.24
N SER A 1037 23.05 -22.63 37.77
CA SER A 1037 24.09 -21.97 38.57
C SER A 1037 23.63 -20.55 38.91
N PRO A 1038 23.81 -20.08 40.16
CA PRO A 1038 23.37 -18.75 40.56
C PRO A 1038 24.10 -17.67 39.73
N SER A 1039 23.32 -16.85 39.05
CA SER A 1039 23.78 -15.67 38.34
C SER A 1039 24.45 -14.69 39.30
N ALA A 1040 25.65 -14.26 38.94
CA ALA A 1040 26.32 -13.12 39.58
C ALA A 1040 25.50 -11.84 39.34
N PRO A 1041 25.50 -10.88 40.29
CA PRO A 1041 24.69 -9.67 40.21
C PRO A 1041 25.18 -8.72 39.10
N PRO A 1042 24.30 -7.87 38.55
CA PRO A 1042 24.65 -6.97 37.46
C PRO A 1042 25.55 -5.83 37.98
N SER A 1043 26.78 -5.77 37.47
CA SER A 1043 27.67 -4.63 37.67
C SER A 1043 27.16 -3.42 36.88
N THR A 1044 26.69 -2.42 37.60
CA THR A 1044 26.57 -1.03 37.16
C THR A 1044 27.92 -0.48 36.72
N SER A 1045 28.06 -0.01 35.47
CA SER A 1045 29.04 1.03 35.14
C SER A 1045 28.69 1.76 33.84
N LEU A 1046 28.20 2.99 33.99
CA LEU A 1046 28.44 4.08 33.06
C LEU A 1046 29.94 4.42 33.06
N SER A 1047 30.58 4.46 31.89
CA SER A 1047 31.47 5.56 31.44
C SER A 1047 32.22 5.10 30.18
N GLY A 1048 32.35 6.01 29.22
CA GLY A 1048 32.95 5.71 27.92
C GLY A 1048 34.47 5.73 27.92
N GLN A 1049 35.05 5.11 26.89
CA GLN A 1049 36.22 5.62 26.18
C GLN A 1049 36.37 4.83 24.87
N HIS A 1050 36.32 5.55 23.75
CA HIS A 1050 36.72 5.06 22.44
C HIS A 1050 38.24 5.21 22.30
N ALA A 1051 38.92 4.13 21.90
CA ALA A 1051 40.17 4.18 21.11
C ALA A 1051 40.33 2.86 20.31
N PRO A 1052 41.03 2.88 19.15
CA PRO A 1052 40.70 2.05 18.00
C PRO A 1052 41.62 0.83 17.84
N LEU A 1053 41.12 -0.25 17.25
CA LEU A 1053 41.96 -1.38 16.82
C LEU A 1053 41.82 -1.67 15.32
N ALA A 1054 42.87 -1.25 14.63
CA ALA A 1054 43.60 -1.91 13.56
C ALA A 1054 42.81 -2.71 12.50
N ARG A 1055 42.85 -2.18 11.28
CA ARG A 1055 42.83 -2.96 10.02
C ARG A 1055 43.96 -3.99 10.06
N VAL A 1056 43.63 -5.27 9.93
CA VAL A 1056 44.56 -6.28 9.45
C VAL A 1056 44.11 -6.71 8.06
N SER A 1057 44.86 -6.24 7.07
CA SER A 1057 44.94 -6.80 5.74
C SER A 1057 45.62 -8.16 5.80
N ALA A 1058 45.01 -9.19 5.20
CA ALA A 1058 45.71 -10.40 4.82
C ALA A 1058 45.24 -10.84 3.44
N SER A 1059 45.98 -10.40 2.42
CA SER A 1059 46.12 -11.10 1.15
C SER A 1059 47.32 -12.05 1.28
N ALA A 1060 47.16 -13.34 0.97
CA ALA A 1060 48.13 -14.12 0.20
C ALA A 1060 47.67 -15.57 -0.03
N HIS A 1061 47.91 -15.97 -1.27
CA HIS A 1061 47.82 -17.26 -1.95
C HIS A 1061 48.18 -18.56 -1.20
N GLY A 1062 47.63 -19.67 -1.74
CA GLY A 1062 48.46 -20.81 -2.11
C GLY A 1062 47.95 -22.19 -1.73
N ALA A 1063 47.07 -22.77 -2.55
CA ALA A 1063 46.95 -24.19 -2.97
C ALA A 1063 45.54 -24.47 -3.51
#